data_AF-A0A1J5B0H2-F1
#
_entry.id   AF-A0A1J5B0H2-F1
#
_cell.length_a   1.000
_cell.length_b   1.000
_cell.length_c   1.000
_cell.angle_alpha   90.00
_cell.angle_beta   90.00
_cell.angle_gamma   90.00
#
_symmetry.space_group_name_H-M   'P 1'
#
loop_
_entity.id
_entity.type
_entity.pdbx_description
1 polymer ?
#
loop_
_entity_poly.entity_id
_entity_poly.type
_entity_poly.pdbx_seq_one_letter_code
_entity_poly.pdbx_strand_id
1 'polypeptide(L)'
;VDNWTTGKKANLKLLMNQPNFIFIEHNLEKPFDSPIPKVDYIFHLAGIEAYVNGLDVSLETLLVNSLGTKELLEIAKTQKAKFLLVSTVDILSGRPASSDLTHLFGSNSRQEEAYSHHEAKRFSEAVTFEYLNRYQLNARVVRLGLVYGPRMELASGNDLAELLLAAKNNQPLKIIDQGLKTIYPTYISDVIYGLTKAMFSQSSEGNIYTLVNPEKITLLNLVYKLKAQLPQKNLTIEFVSGPVGESGINLTPEAFASQQELGWNPKVSLDHGIVTTFKWLEGTENKPGKPAEITPPEPLYTPEDLGIKPAVAPEISPPLAPKTTKPKFNFKFKLAFPKLSLVPRKTKLKLTKKTKIIFASAGLFLLYLLAPLVLMAASALVGVKHLKQAGSQLDFTKVAQMTKLTEKAKKNFDFSQSMLRRSQFVATVFGLKSLSRNFDRLLFIAAKLSQGAGHLARAGESGTVLSGIIFQHQDGNISQALKEIRLSLDQGYNDFSFVDSELQSGRELQLDLTTSLTKQLQTLTNDLPAVRHKINQARLLLPLVPSFIAQDSKKTYLVLFQNSAELRPTGGFIGSYGLLSFEKGKLLDFSVEDIYAADGQLQGYVEPPEPIKEFLGQNSWFFRDSNWDPDFTVSAPRAEWFLNKTTSRNVDGVIAVNLPAVKELLAATGPITLSDYNEEVTSDNLFERAEYHSEIDFFPGSTQKKDFLGALAREIFDRVKNSSASGMLKLSQALETSLAQKQLLFYLHDAGSQRLLLEQNWAGALFAPSLNPAADQPITGDYAFSVEANLGINKANYFLKRNLEQQLTLLKNREILSVTTIEYQNQSPADAWPGGIYRTYLRQYLPQNSTLISVKVADAKLNLKDIDQAIVGDKLVLGFPVTVPVKNSLKVEITYRLNDPLAIANQQGRLAVVVAKQPGTLADPLKVIVNYPSYLSVSAVSSQGIVSPQVVTFQSDLSLDRFFTIDFIER
;
A
#
# COMPACT_ATOMS: atom_id res chain seq x y z
N VAL A 1 31.03 -34.06 -28.15
CA VAL A 1 31.14 -35.42 -27.60
C VAL A 1 30.09 -35.53 -26.52
N ASP A 2 29.19 -36.52 -26.59
CA ASP A 2 28.11 -36.72 -25.62
C ASP A 2 27.62 -38.19 -25.71
N ASN A 3 27.07 -38.77 -24.65
CA ASN A 3 26.51 -40.13 -24.63
C ASN A 3 24.98 -40.17 -24.53
N TRP A 4 24.32 -39.01 -24.59
CA TRP A 4 22.88 -38.80 -24.45
C TRP A 4 22.27 -39.16 -23.10
N THR A 5 23.07 -39.40 -22.05
CA THR A 5 22.54 -39.71 -20.71
C THR A 5 21.68 -38.57 -20.17
N THR A 6 22.16 -37.32 -20.28
CA THR A 6 21.40 -36.11 -19.92
C THR A 6 21.15 -35.18 -21.13
N GLY A 7 21.85 -35.41 -22.25
CA GLY A 7 21.70 -34.64 -23.48
C GLY A 7 20.44 -34.99 -24.29
N LYS A 8 19.86 -34.01 -24.99
CA LYS A 8 18.69 -34.20 -25.87
C LYS A 8 19.05 -34.05 -27.35
N LYS A 9 18.76 -35.08 -28.17
CA LYS A 9 18.97 -35.05 -29.64
C LYS A 9 18.33 -33.84 -30.33
N ALA A 10 17.18 -33.38 -29.83
CA ALA A 10 16.48 -32.20 -30.33
C ALA A 10 17.33 -30.91 -30.28
N ASN A 11 18.22 -30.78 -29.29
CA ASN A 11 19.08 -29.59 -29.14
C ASN A 11 20.12 -29.47 -30.26
N LEU A 12 20.52 -30.59 -30.86
CA LEU A 12 21.53 -30.63 -31.94
C LEU A 12 20.92 -30.68 -33.34
N LYS A 13 19.60 -30.82 -33.49
CA LYS A 13 18.93 -31.01 -34.79
C LYS A 13 19.33 -29.97 -35.85
N LEU A 14 19.45 -28.70 -35.47
CA LEU A 14 19.84 -27.61 -36.38
C LEU A 14 21.34 -27.61 -36.72
N LEU A 15 22.17 -28.20 -35.85
CA LEU A 15 23.62 -28.28 -36.01
C LEU A 15 24.05 -29.49 -36.83
N MET A 16 23.28 -30.58 -36.82
CA MET A 16 23.59 -31.80 -37.58
C MET A 16 23.76 -31.58 -39.10
N ASN A 17 23.19 -30.49 -39.64
CA ASN A 17 23.29 -30.12 -41.05
C ASN A 17 24.39 -29.08 -41.34
N GLN A 18 25.11 -28.61 -40.32
CA GLN A 18 26.15 -27.59 -40.49
C GLN A 18 27.48 -28.26 -40.89
N PRO A 19 28.16 -27.78 -41.95
CA PRO A 19 29.40 -28.40 -42.42
C PRO A 19 30.55 -28.29 -41.41
N ASN A 20 30.45 -27.36 -40.46
CA ASN A 20 31.47 -27.10 -39.43
C ASN A 20 31.14 -27.77 -38.08
N PHE A 21 30.19 -28.71 -38.04
CA PHE A 21 29.79 -29.40 -36.81
C PHE A 21 29.93 -30.91 -36.96
N ILE A 22 30.60 -31.55 -36.00
CA ILE A 22 30.74 -33.00 -35.91
C ILE A 22 30.24 -33.44 -34.54
N PHE A 23 29.26 -34.34 -34.54
CA PHE A 23 28.82 -35.02 -33.32
C PHE A 23 29.54 -36.36 -33.19
N ILE A 24 30.05 -36.63 -31.99
CA ILE A 24 30.69 -37.89 -31.61
C ILE A 24 29.91 -38.43 -30.41
N GLU A 25 29.22 -39.55 -30.61
CA GLU A 25 28.53 -40.28 -29.55
C GLU A 25 29.55 -41.10 -28.77
N HIS A 26 29.86 -40.73 -27.52
CA HIS A 26 30.91 -41.39 -26.74
C HIS A 26 30.70 -41.23 -25.24
N ASN A 27 30.94 -42.31 -24.48
CA ASN A 27 30.98 -42.29 -23.02
C ASN A 27 32.42 -42.08 -22.54
N LEU A 28 32.67 -41.00 -21.80
CA LEU A 28 34.00 -40.60 -21.33
C LEU A 28 34.64 -41.56 -20.31
N GLU A 29 33.90 -42.53 -19.76
CA GLU A 29 34.51 -43.61 -18.98
C GLU A 29 35.38 -44.54 -19.80
N LYS A 30 35.10 -44.61 -21.11
CA LYS A 30 35.82 -45.46 -22.04
C LYS A 30 36.83 -44.63 -22.81
N PRO A 31 38.03 -45.17 -23.08
CA PRO A 31 38.95 -44.56 -24.04
C PRO A 31 38.27 -44.38 -25.40
N PHE A 32 38.70 -43.41 -26.18
CA PHE A 32 38.20 -43.22 -27.55
C PHE A 32 38.74 -44.33 -28.45
N ASP A 33 37.85 -45.07 -29.10
CA ASP A 33 38.22 -46.19 -30.00
C ASP A 33 38.87 -45.73 -31.32
N SER A 34 38.85 -44.42 -31.61
CA SER A 34 39.42 -43.83 -32.83
C SER A 34 40.11 -42.49 -32.51
N PRO A 35 41.17 -42.11 -33.25
CA PRO A 35 41.85 -40.85 -33.05
C PRO A 35 40.88 -39.68 -33.21
N ILE A 36 40.74 -38.86 -32.17
CA ILE A 36 39.94 -37.63 -32.22
C ILE A 36 40.64 -36.67 -33.20
N PRO A 37 39.90 -35.95 -34.06
CA PRO A 37 40.46 -34.87 -34.86
C PRO A 37 41.26 -33.89 -34.00
N LYS A 38 42.24 -33.21 -34.60
CA LYS A 38 43.03 -32.20 -33.89
C LYS A 38 42.09 -31.13 -33.30
N VAL A 39 42.18 -30.91 -31.99
CA VAL A 39 41.43 -29.87 -31.27
C VAL A 39 42.39 -28.87 -30.64
N ASP A 40 42.04 -27.58 -30.71
CA ASP A 40 42.81 -26.50 -30.10
C ASP A 40 42.24 -26.07 -28.73
N TYR A 41 40.95 -26.33 -28.49
CA TYR A 41 40.22 -25.94 -27.28
C TYR A 41 39.27 -27.04 -26.83
N ILE A 42 39.28 -27.36 -25.54
CA ILE A 42 38.39 -28.35 -24.92
C ILE A 42 37.59 -27.67 -23.82
N PHE A 43 36.27 -27.60 -24.00
CA PHE A 43 35.31 -27.24 -22.96
C PHE A 43 34.75 -28.53 -22.37
N HIS A 44 35.19 -28.89 -21.16
CA HIS A 44 34.66 -30.04 -20.45
C HIS A 44 33.39 -29.65 -19.69
N LEU A 45 32.26 -29.81 -20.37
CA LEU A 45 30.90 -29.57 -19.85
C LEU A 45 30.18 -30.86 -19.44
N ALA A 46 30.81 -32.01 -19.64
CA ALA A 46 30.20 -33.29 -19.33
C ALA A 46 30.29 -33.56 -17.82
N GLY A 47 29.13 -33.78 -17.21
CA GLY A 47 29.02 -34.17 -15.81
C GLY A 47 27.61 -34.63 -15.53
N ILE A 48 27.49 -35.72 -14.76
CA ILE A 48 26.20 -36.19 -14.28
C ILE A 48 26.04 -35.69 -12.84
N GLU A 49 25.21 -34.68 -12.64
CA GLU A 49 24.78 -34.24 -11.31
C GLU A 49 23.59 -35.11 -10.89
N ALA A 50 23.86 -36.36 -10.48
CA ALA A 50 22.82 -37.38 -10.31
C ALA A 50 21.69 -36.94 -9.36
N TYR A 51 22.07 -36.34 -8.23
CA TYR A 51 21.16 -35.78 -7.22
C TYR A 51 20.29 -34.62 -7.74
N VAL A 52 20.72 -33.95 -8.83
CA VAL A 52 20.01 -32.88 -9.56
C VAL A 52 19.40 -33.41 -10.85
N ASN A 53 19.33 -34.72 -11.09
CA ASN A 53 18.63 -35.26 -12.25
C ASN A 53 17.69 -36.42 -11.87
N GLY A 54 17.44 -36.63 -10.58
CA GLY A 54 16.66 -37.76 -10.07
C GLY A 54 17.26 -39.13 -10.45
N LEU A 55 18.57 -39.16 -10.67
CA LEU A 55 19.33 -40.38 -10.96
C LEU A 55 20.02 -40.83 -9.67
N ASP A 56 20.03 -42.13 -9.40
CA ASP A 56 20.84 -42.66 -8.30
C ASP A 56 22.32 -42.31 -8.54
N VAL A 57 23.05 -41.89 -7.49
CA VAL A 57 24.51 -41.78 -7.56
C VAL A 57 25.08 -43.18 -7.75
N SER A 58 25.31 -43.54 -9.00
CA SER A 58 25.96 -44.78 -9.38
C SER A 58 27.48 -44.58 -9.45
N LEU A 59 28.21 -45.68 -9.39
CA LEU A 59 29.66 -45.69 -9.67
C LEU A 59 29.97 -45.00 -11.01
N GLU A 60 29.09 -45.12 -12.00
CA GLU A 60 29.21 -44.48 -13.31
C GLU A 60 29.27 -42.94 -13.18
N THR A 61 28.35 -42.37 -12.38
CA THR A 61 28.30 -40.90 -12.19
C THR A 61 29.55 -40.34 -11.52
N LEU A 62 30.15 -41.09 -10.60
CA LEU A 62 31.41 -40.72 -9.95
C LEU A 62 32.59 -40.85 -10.91
N LEU A 63 32.65 -41.92 -11.72
CA LEU A 63 33.73 -42.18 -12.67
C LEU A 63 33.72 -41.20 -13.85
N VAL A 64 32.57 -40.86 -14.42
CA VAL A 64 32.47 -39.81 -15.46
C VAL A 64 33.00 -38.48 -14.93
N ASN A 65 32.59 -38.09 -13.71
CA ASN A 65 33.01 -36.84 -13.08
C ASN A 65 34.44 -36.88 -12.52
N SER A 66 35.18 -37.99 -12.63
CA SER A 66 36.56 -38.13 -12.15
C SER A 66 37.50 -38.63 -13.23
N LEU A 67 37.38 -39.90 -13.61
CA LEU A 67 38.18 -40.54 -14.66
C LEU A 67 37.94 -39.90 -16.03
N GLY A 68 36.70 -39.55 -16.37
CA GLY A 68 36.39 -38.90 -17.65
C GLY A 68 37.12 -37.56 -17.84
N THR A 69 37.29 -36.79 -16.76
CA THR A 69 38.08 -35.55 -16.76
C THR A 69 39.56 -35.82 -17.06
N LYS A 70 40.14 -36.87 -16.45
CA LYS A 70 41.53 -37.27 -16.70
C LYS A 70 41.77 -37.65 -18.16
N GLU A 71 40.84 -38.39 -18.79
CA GLU A 71 40.99 -38.79 -20.18
C GLU A 71 41.01 -37.58 -21.13
N LEU A 72 40.13 -36.60 -20.91
CA LEU A 72 40.16 -35.36 -21.69
C LEU A 72 41.41 -34.50 -21.42
N LEU A 73 41.95 -34.51 -20.21
CA LEU A 73 43.22 -33.85 -19.88
C LEU A 73 44.42 -34.48 -20.61
N GLU A 74 44.47 -35.81 -20.75
CA GLU A 74 45.51 -36.48 -21.55
C GLU A 74 45.39 -36.14 -23.03
N ILE A 75 44.17 -36.02 -23.57
CA ILE A 75 43.95 -35.54 -24.94
C ILE A 75 44.44 -34.09 -25.07
N ALA A 76 44.07 -33.22 -24.13
CA ALA A 76 44.48 -31.81 -24.13
C ALA A 76 46.01 -31.69 -24.14
N LYS A 77 46.68 -32.46 -23.30
CA LYS A 77 48.15 -32.54 -23.23
C LYS A 77 48.76 -33.06 -24.53
N THR A 78 48.26 -34.17 -25.06
CA THR A 78 48.80 -34.81 -26.27
C THR A 78 48.66 -33.90 -27.50
N GLN A 79 47.53 -33.20 -27.61
CA GLN A 79 47.22 -32.31 -28.73
C GLN A 79 47.63 -30.85 -28.51
N LYS A 80 48.14 -30.51 -27.32
CA LYS A 80 48.45 -29.14 -26.86
C LYS A 80 47.23 -28.20 -26.91
N ALA A 81 46.05 -28.72 -26.61
CA ALA A 81 44.81 -27.97 -26.55
C ALA A 81 44.69 -27.21 -25.21
N LYS A 82 44.01 -26.05 -25.23
CA LYS A 82 43.59 -25.38 -23.99
C LYS A 82 42.43 -26.13 -23.35
N PHE A 83 42.45 -26.31 -22.03
CA PHE A 83 41.45 -27.07 -21.29
C PHE A 83 40.66 -26.23 -20.27
N LEU A 84 39.34 -26.14 -20.41
CA LEU A 84 38.45 -25.51 -19.43
C LEU A 84 37.56 -26.57 -18.79
N LEU A 85 37.68 -26.73 -17.46
CA LEU A 85 36.79 -27.57 -16.66
C LEU A 85 35.61 -26.74 -16.15
N VAL A 86 34.38 -27.22 -16.35
CA VAL A 86 33.21 -26.70 -15.64
C VAL A 86 32.94 -27.50 -14.37
N SER A 87 32.96 -26.80 -13.25
CA SER A 87 32.71 -27.25 -11.88
C SER A 87 31.47 -26.54 -11.32
N THR A 88 31.11 -26.83 -10.07
CA THR A 88 29.95 -26.23 -9.37
C THR A 88 30.39 -25.43 -8.16
N VAL A 89 29.62 -24.41 -7.76
CA VAL A 89 29.78 -23.73 -6.46
C VAL A 89 29.42 -24.62 -5.27
N ASP A 90 28.69 -25.72 -5.48
CA ASP A 90 28.27 -26.62 -4.40
C ASP A 90 29.44 -27.33 -3.72
N ILE A 91 30.60 -27.45 -4.38
CA ILE A 91 31.80 -28.00 -3.73
C ILE A 91 32.28 -27.14 -2.56
N LEU A 92 31.78 -25.92 -2.40
CA LEU A 92 32.14 -25.02 -1.29
C LEU A 92 31.40 -25.36 0.01
N SER A 93 30.30 -26.12 -0.04
CA SER A 93 29.44 -26.44 1.12
C SER A 93 29.68 -27.84 1.70
N GLY A 94 30.83 -28.47 1.42
CA GLY A 94 31.12 -29.86 1.82
C GLY A 94 31.15 -30.11 3.34
N ARG A 95 30.93 -31.37 3.72
CA ARG A 95 30.96 -31.87 5.10
C ARG A 95 32.15 -32.81 5.31
N PRO A 96 32.79 -32.84 6.49
CA PRO A 96 33.73 -33.90 6.83
C PRO A 96 33.09 -35.28 6.70
N ALA A 97 33.86 -36.26 6.23
CA ALA A 97 33.41 -37.64 6.17
C ALA A 97 33.15 -38.18 7.59
N SER A 98 32.09 -38.98 7.72
CA SER A 98 31.73 -39.71 8.94
C SER A 98 32.74 -40.81 9.26
N SER A 99 32.79 -41.24 10.52
CA SER A 99 33.49 -42.47 10.92
C SER A 99 32.73 -43.75 10.53
N ASP A 100 31.55 -43.62 9.93
CA ASP A 100 30.67 -44.71 9.52
C ASP A 100 30.42 -44.69 8.00
N LEU A 101 30.70 -45.81 7.33
CA LEU A 101 30.51 -45.97 5.88
C LEU A 101 29.04 -46.09 5.46
N THR A 102 28.12 -46.34 6.40
CA THR A 102 26.67 -46.38 6.11
C THR A 102 26.06 -44.99 5.91
N HIS A 103 26.72 -43.96 6.46
CA HIS A 103 26.32 -42.55 6.39
C HIS A 103 27.57 -41.68 6.25
N LEU A 104 28.23 -41.75 5.08
CA LEU A 104 29.55 -41.16 4.85
C LEU A 104 29.53 -39.63 4.93
N PHE A 105 28.48 -38.94 4.46
CA PHE A 105 28.42 -37.48 4.41
C PHE A 105 27.11 -36.85 4.92
N GLY A 106 26.01 -37.60 5.05
CA GLY A 106 24.66 -37.07 5.23
C GLY A 106 23.83 -37.83 6.25
N SER A 107 22.74 -37.21 6.73
CA SER A 107 21.76 -37.91 7.59
C SER A 107 20.66 -38.60 6.79
N ASN A 108 20.65 -38.44 5.46
CA ASN A 108 19.66 -38.99 4.53
C ASN A 108 20.29 -39.19 3.13
N SER A 109 19.59 -39.95 2.27
CA SER A 109 20.08 -40.32 0.93
C SER A 109 20.38 -39.12 0.03
N ARG A 110 19.55 -38.07 0.04
CA ARG A 110 19.75 -36.87 -0.79
C ARG A 110 21.06 -36.16 -0.44
N GLN A 111 21.38 -36.06 0.85
CA GLN A 111 22.65 -35.47 1.30
C GLN A 111 23.85 -36.36 0.96
N GLU A 112 23.73 -37.67 1.14
CA GLU A 112 24.78 -38.62 0.73
C GLU A 112 25.12 -38.48 -0.76
N GLU A 113 24.09 -38.41 -1.60
CA GLU A 113 24.24 -38.26 -3.05
C GLU A 113 24.88 -36.92 -3.43
N ALA A 114 24.41 -35.82 -2.84
CA ALA A 114 24.93 -34.49 -3.11
C ALA A 114 26.41 -34.38 -2.74
N TYR A 115 26.79 -34.77 -1.52
CA TYR A 115 28.18 -34.67 -1.07
C TYR A 115 29.13 -35.63 -1.79
N SER A 116 28.67 -36.84 -2.17
CA SER A 116 29.46 -37.75 -3.01
C SER A 116 29.78 -37.14 -4.37
N HIS A 117 28.82 -36.44 -4.99
CA HIS A 117 29.07 -35.69 -6.22
C HIS A 117 30.06 -34.53 -6.01
N HIS A 118 29.97 -33.82 -4.89
CA HIS A 118 30.90 -32.73 -4.57
C HIS A 118 32.35 -33.24 -4.51
N GLU A 119 32.59 -34.42 -3.93
CA GLU A 119 33.93 -35.02 -3.87
C GLU A 119 34.46 -35.42 -5.26
N ALA A 120 33.61 -35.98 -6.14
CA ALA A 120 34.02 -36.25 -7.52
C ALA A 120 34.42 -34.97 -8.28
N LYS A 121 33.69 -33.86 -8.09
CA LYS A 121 34.03 -32.56 -8.67
C LYS A 121 35.31 -31.97 -8.07
N ARG A 122 35.53 -32.08 -6.76
CA ARG A 122 36.79 -31.70 -6.09
C ARG A 122 37.98 -32.49 -6.64
N PHE A 123 37.82 -33.79 -6.86
CA PHE A 123 38.83 -34.61 -7.53
C PHE A 123 39.13 -34.11 -8.95
N SER A 124 38.10 -33.76 -9.73
CA SER A 124 38.26 -33.17 -11.06
C SER A 124 39.05 -31.85 -11.06
N GLU A 125 38.79 -30.97 -10.08
CA GLU A 125 39.58 -29.75 -9.91
C GLU A 125 41.03 -30.06 -9.54
N ALA A 126 41.25 -30.99 -8.61
CA ALA A 126 42.58 -31.41 -8.17
C ALA A 126 43.42 -32.04 -9.29
N VAL A 127 42.84 -32.95 -10.09
CA VAL A 127 43.57 -33.55 -11.22
C VAL A 127 43.86 -32.50 -12.30
N THR A 128 42.96 -31.55 -12.55
CA THR A 128 43.22 -30.45 -13.49
C THR A 128 44.39 -29.58 -13.03
N PHE A 129 44.45 -29.27 -11.73
CA PHE A 129 45.57 -28.56 -11.12
C PHE A 129 46.90 -29.32 -11.26
N GLU A 130 46.90 -30.65 -11.06
CA GLU A 130 48.10 -31.46 -11.23
C GLU A 130 48.61 -31.45 -12.69
N TYR A 131 47.72 -31.42 -13.68
CA TYR A 131 48.13 -31.34 -15.10
C TYR A 131 48.70 -29.99 -15.47
N LEU A 132 48.12 -28.90 -14.94
CA LEU A 132 48.68 -27.56 -15.04
C LEU A 132 50.10 -27.54 -14.47
N ASN A 133 50.29 -28.03 -13.23
CA ASN A 133 51.56 -27.94 -12.52
C ASN A 133 52.65 -28.85 -13.12
N ARG A 134 52.31 -30.11 -13.43
CA ARG A 134 53.30 -31.11 -13.90
C ARG A 134 53.62 -31.01 -15.38
N TYR A 135 52.62 -30.69 -16.21
CA TYR A 135 52.76 -30.73 -17.66
C TYR A 135 52.69 -29.35 -18.31
N GLN A 136 52.56 -28.28 -17.51
CA GLN A 136 52.37 -26.91 -18.01
C GLN A 136 51.20 -26.84 -19.00
N LEU A 137 50.18 -27.67 -18.76
CA LEU A 137 48.98 -27.66 -19.58
C LEU A 137 48.27 -26.35 -19.33
N ASN A 138 48.04 -25.56 -20.37
CA ASN A 138 47.18 -24.40 -20.26
C ASN A 138 45.78 -24.91 -19.87
N ALA A 139 45.41 -24.74 -18.60
CA ALA A 139 44.20 -25.24 -17.94
C ALA A 139 43.52 -24.14 -17.09
N ARG A 140 42.20 -24.19 -16.91
CA ARG A 140 41.44 -23.31 -16.00
C ARG A 140 40.17 -24.00 -15.51
N VAL A 141 39.64 -23.55 -14.37
CA VAL A 141 38.39 -24.07 -13.80
C VAL A 141 37.35 -22.96 -13.75
N VAL A 142 36.11 -23.29 -14.09
CA VAL A 142 34.97 -22.37 -13.99
C VAL A 142 33.88 -23.01 -13.12
N ARG A 143 33.53 -22.39 -11.98
CA ARG A 143 32.47 -22.82 -11.09
C ARG A 143 31.17 -22.08 -11.41
N LEU A 144 30.09 -22.83 -11.65
CA LEU A 144 28.77 -22.30 -11.97
C LEU A 144 27.81 -22.44 -10.78
N GLY A 145 26.88 -21.48 -10.66
CA GLY A 145 25.68 -21.61 -9.83
C GLY A 145 24.53 -22.32 -10.55
N LEU A 146 23.30 -22.08 -10.10
CA LEU A 146 22.11 -22.64 -10.77
C LEU A 146 21.88 -21.94 -12.12
N VAL A 147 22.20 -22.63 -13.20
CA VAL A 147 22.03 -22.12 -14.56
C VAL A 147 20.60 -22.32 -15.04
N TYR A 148 19.98 -21.28 -15.56
CA TYR A 148 18.62 -21.35 -16.10
C TYR A 148 18.48 -20.59 -17.43
N GLY A 149 17.48 -20.97 -18.22
CA GLY A 149 17.23 -20.35 -19.52
C GLY A 149 16.61 -21.30 -20.55
N PRO A 150 16.49 -20.86 -21.82
CA PRO A 150 16.07 -21.71 -22.93
C PRO A 150 16.87 -23.02 -23.00
N ARG A 151 16.19 -24.14 -23.28
CA ARG A 151 16.75 -25.50 -23.36
C ARG A 151 17.19 -26.13 -22.02
N MET A 152 16.90 -25.51 -20.88
CA MET A 152 17.17 -26.12 -19.57
C MET A 152 16.38 -27.42 -19.35
N GLU A 153 16.92 -28.33 -18.54
CA GLU A 153 16.19 -29.51 -18.08
C GLU A 153 15.31 -29.14 -16.88
N LEU A 154 13.99 -29.18 -17.06
CA LEU A 154 13.03 -28.88 -15.99
C LEU A 154 12.78 -30.08 -15.08
N ALA A 155 13.05 -31.30 -15.56
CA ALA A 155 12.93 -32.52 -14.77
C ALA A 155 14.19 -32.83 -13.92
N SER A 156 15.08 -31.85 -13.76
CA SER A 156 16.33 -32.02 -13.02
C SER A 156 16.06 -32.29 -11.52
N GLY A 157 15.11 -31.59 -10.90
CA GLY A 157 14.85 -31.77 -9.47
C GLY A 157 15.75 -30.91 -8.56
N ASN A 158 16.43 -29.91 -9.12
CA ASN A 158 16.87 -28.77 -8.30
C ASN A 158 15.70 -27.82 -8.04
N ASP A 159 15.78 -27.13 -6.90
CA ASP A 159 14.69 -26.28 -6.40
C ASP A 159 14.24 -25.21 -7.41
N LEU A 160 15.18 -24.62 -8.18
CA LEU A 160 14.85 -23.64 -9.23
C LEU A 160 14.05 -24.28 -10.39
N ALA A 161 14.49 -25.42 -10.89
CA ALA A 161 13.83 -26.13 -11.99
C ALA A 161 12.46 -26.67 -11.60
N GLU A 162 12.30 -27.19 -10.38
CA GLU A 162 11.02 -27.65 -9.85
C GLU A 162 10.00 -26.50 -9.77
N LEU A 163 10.42 -25.34 -9.27
CA LEU A 163 9.58 -24.15 -9.19
C LEU A 163 9.22 -23.63 -10.59
N LEU A 164 10.16 -23.60 -11.54
CA LEU A 164 9.89 -23.23 -12.93
C LEU A 164 8.93 -24.22 -13.62
N LEU A 165 9.08 -25.52 -13.35
CA LEU A 165 8.21 -26.57 -13.89
C LEU A 165 6.78 -26.47 -13.32
N ALA A 166 6.66 -26.29 -12.00
CA ALA A 166 5.38 -26.09 -11.34
C ALA A 166 4.68 -24.83 -11.86
N ALA A 167 5.41 -23.72 -12.01
CA ALA A 167 4.89 -22.49 -12.61
C ALA A 167 4.45 -22.70 -14.07
N LYS A 168 5.24 -23.41 -14.88
CA LYS A 168 4.90 -23.76 -16.26
C LYS A 168 3.59 -24.53 -16.35
N ASN A 169 3.44 -25.54 -15.51
CA ASN A 169 2.28 -26.44 -15.48
C ASN A 169 1.10 -25.88 -14.67
N ASN A 170 1.20 -24.66 -14.14
CA ASN A 170 0.20 -24.02 -13.28
C ASN A 170 -0.17 -24.88 -12.05
N GLN A 171 0.83 -25.57 -11.50
CA GLN A 171 0.75 -26.36 -10.27
C GLN A 171 1.18 -25.51 -9.06
N PRO A 172 0.80 -25.89 -7.82
CA PRO A 172 1.27 -25.22 -6.62
C PRO A 172 2.80 -25.18 -6.56
N LEU A 173 3.35 -24.00 -6.26
CA LEU A 173 4.77 -23.78 -6.05
C LEU A 173 5.12 -24.26 -4.64
N LYS A 174 5.69 -25.47 -4.56
CA LYS A 174 6.05 -26.10 -3.29
C LYS A 174 7.34 -25.49 -2.74
N ILE A 175 7.28 -25.00 -1.52
CA ILE A 175 8.41 -24.42 -0.79
C ILE A 175 8.60 -25.22 0.49
N ILE A 176 9.83 -25.68 0.73
CA ILE A 176 10.17 -26.38 1.97
C ILE A 176 10.30 -25.36 3.12
N ASP A 177 9.65 -25.64 4.24
CA ASP A 177 9.61 -24.83 5.46
C ASP A 177 9.29 -23.35 5.21
N GLN A 178 10.22 -22.43 5.48
CA GLN A 178 10.05 -20.98 5.27
C GLN A 178 10.61 -20.50 3.93
N GLY A 179 11.19 -21.39 3.11
CA GLY A 179 11.79 -21.02 1.82
C GLY A 179 13.05 -20.16 1.92
N LEU A 180 13.72 -20.17 3.08
CA LEU A 180 14.91 -19.36 3.36
C LEU A 180 16.19 -19.86 2.68
N LYS A 181 16.17 -21.04 2.05
CA LYS A 181 17.31 -21.55 1.28
C LYS A 181 17.62 -20.56 0.15
N THR A 182 18.87 -20.14 0.09
CA THR A 182 19.33 -19.14 -0.87
C THR A 182 20.06 -19.77 -2.04
N ILE A 183 19.87 -19.20 -3.22
CA ILE A 183 20.44 -19.66 -4.50
C ILE A 183 20.99 -18.47 -5.30
N TYR A 184 21.81 -18.78 -6.32
CA TYR A 184 22.38 -17.80 -7.27
C TYR A 184 21.96 -18.14 -8.71
N PRO A 185 20.73 -17.80 -9.15
CA PRO A 185 20.26 -18.08 -10.49
C PRO A 185 21.06 -17.27 -11.51
N THR A 186 21.74 -17.96 -12.44
CA THR A 186 22.60 -17.33 -13.43
C THR A 186 22.09 -17.66 -14.82
N TYR A 187 21.78 -16.64 -15.61
CA TYR A 187 21.12 -16.83 -16.90
C TYR A 187 22.08 -17.41 -17.95
N ILE A 188 21.59 -18.35 -18.76
CA ILE A 188 22.43 -19.16 -19.67
C ILE A 188 23.30 -18.35 -20.63
N SER A 189 22.83 -17.21 -21.15
CA SER A 189 23.64 -16.39 -22.06
C SER A 189 24.85 -15.77 -21.37
N ASP A 190 24.70 -15.39 -20.10
CA ASP A 190 25.78 -14.80 -19.31
C ASP A 190 26.84 -15.86 -19.01
N VAL A 191 26.41 -17.08 -18.70
CA VAL A 191 27.29 -18.25 -18.54
C VAL A 191 28.08 -18.53 -19.82
N ILE A 192 27.42 -18.59 -20.97
CA ILE A 192 28.09 -18.83 -22.27
C ILE A 192 29.14 -17.75 -22.54
N TYR A 193 28.79 -16.48 -22.31
CA TYR A 193 29.73 -15.37 -22.46
C TYR A 193 30.95 -15.53 -21.53
N GLY A 194 30.73 -15.88 -20.26
CA GLY A 194 31.79 -16.07 -19.29
C GLY A 194 32.70 -17.26 -19.58
N LEU A 195 32.15 -18.40 -20.01
CA LEU A 195 32.92 -19.57 -20.46
C LEU A 195 33.81 -19.23 -21.64
N THR A 196 33.26 -18.49 -22.62
CA THR A 196 34.01 -18.03 -23.80
C THR A 196 35.15 -17.12 -23.36
N LYS A 197 34.88 -16.15 -22.49
CA LYS A 197 35.89 -15.24 -21.95
C LYS A 197 36.99 -15.97 -21.19
N ALA A 198 36.63 -16.94 -20.34
CA ALA A 198 37.56 -17.75 -19.58
C ALA A 198 38.46 -18.61 -20.48
N MET A 199 37.95 -19.15 -21.58
CA MET A 199 38.77 -19.94 -22.51
C MET A 199 39.75 -19.08 -23.31
N PHE A 200 39.27 -17.94 -23.83
CA PHE A 200 40.01 -17.17 -24.82
C PHE A 200 40.82 -15.99 -24.24
N SER A 201 40.61 -15.61 -22.97
CA SER A 201 41.48 -14.65 -22.30
C SER A 201 42.91 -15.20 -22.17
N GLN A 202 43.90 -14.32 -22.31
CA GLN A 202 45.31 -14.69 -22.12
C GLN A 202 45.68 -14.79 -20.64
N SER A 203 45.01 -14.05 -19.76
CA SER A 203 45.27 -14.02 -18.33
C SER A 203 44.54 -15.11 -17.54
N SER A 204 43.78 -16.00 -18.20
CA SER A 204 42.95 -16.99 -17.52
C SER A 204 43.64 -18.32 -17.21
N GLU A 205 44.84 -18.54 -17.73
CA GLU A 205 45.60 -19.75 -17.48
C GLU A 205 45.93 -19.91 -15.99
N GLY A 206 45.64 -21.09 -15.45
CA GLY A 206 45.90 -21.45 -14.07
C GLY A 206 44.89 -20.93 -13.05
N ASN A 207 43.90 -20.15 -13.47
CA ASN A 207 42.94 -19.51 -12.57
C ASN A 207 41.62 -20.30 -12.41
N ILE A 208 40.93 -20.02 -11.31
CA ILE A 208 39.58 -20.53 -11.00
C ILE A 208 38.62 -19.35 -11.02
N TYR A 209 37.54 -19.45 -11.80
CA TYR A 209 36.55 -18.39 -11.95
C TYR A 209 35.17 -18.84 -11.47
N THR A 210 34.53 -18.06 -10.60
CA THR A 210 33.14 -18.31 -10.20
C THR A 210 32.22 -17.41 -11.02
N LEU A 211 31.37 -18.02 -11.87
CA LEU A 211 30.42 -17.28 -12.70
C LEU A 211 29.02 -17.42 -12.14
N VAL A 212 28.65 -16.47 -11.28
CA VAL A 212 27.31 -16.39 -10.70
C VAL A 212 26.73 -15.00 -10.84
N ASN A 213 25.40 -14.90 -10.83
CA ASN A 213 24.75 -13.63 -10.54
C ASN A 213 25.02 -13.23 -9.07
N PRO A 214 25.62 -12.06 -8.77
CA PRO A 214 25.83 -11.64 -7.37
C PRO A 214 24.52 -11.39 -6.61
N GLU A 215 23.39 -11.22 -7.31
CA GLU A 215 22.06 -11.13 -6.70
C GLU A 215 21.63 -12.49 -6.10
N LYS A 216 21.96 -12.67 -4.82
CA LYS A 216 21.53 -13.82 -4.01
C LYS A 216 20.03 -13.73 -3.74
N ILE A 217 19.29 -14.83 -3.92
CA ILE A 217 17.83 -14.85 -3.71
C ILE A 217 17.39 -16.09 -2.92
N THR A 218 16.37 -15.95 -2.07
CA THR A 218 15.72 -17.09 -1.39
C THR A 218 14.75 -17.80 -2.33
N LEU A 219 14.46 -19.09 -2.07
CA LEU A 219 13.41 -19.81 -2.81
C LEU A 219 12.05 -19.11 -2.69
N LEU A 220 11.75 -18.52 -1.52
CA LEU A 220 10.56 -17.72 -1.32
C LEU A 220 10.50 -16.50 -2.26
N ASN A 221 11.58 -15.72 -2.33
CA ASN A 221 11.66 -14.57 -3.21
C ASN A 221 11.54 -14.97 -4.68
N LEU A 222 12.15 -16.09 -5.08
CA LEU A 222 12.01 -16.64 -6.43
C LEU A 222 10.54 -16.94 -6.75
N VAL A 223 9.80 -17.56 -5.83
CA VAL A 223 8.37 -17.85 -6.01
C VAL A 223 7.55 -16.57 -6.20
N TYR A 224 7.80 -15.53 -5.40
CA TYR A 224 7.12 -14.24 -5.59
C TYR A 224 7.49 -13.58 -6.92
N LYS A 225 8.75 -13.66 -7.35
CA LYS A 225 9.17 -13.19 -8.69
C LYS A 225 8.44 -13.96 -9.79
N LEU A 226 8.30 -15.28 -9.69
CA LEU A 226 7.54 -16.08 -10.65
C LEU A 226 6.07 -15.63 -10.72
N LYS A 227 5.43 -15.34 -9.58
CA LYS A 227 4.06 -14.80 -9.55
C LYS A 227 3.96 -13.43 -10.22
N ALA A 228 4.91 -12.54 -9.92
CA ALA A 228 4.93 -11.18 -10.46
C ALA A 228 5.17 -11.15 -11.98
N GLN A 229 6.08 -11.99 -12.48
CA GLN A 229 6.45 -12.02 -13.90
C GLN A 229 5.49 -12.85 -14.76
N LEU A 230 4.63 -13.67 -14.14
CA LEU A 230 3.64 -14.52 -14.81
C LEU A 230 2.21 -14.24 -14.32
N PRO A 231 1.72 -12.99 -14.38
CA PRO A 231 0.40 -12.62 -13.84
C PRO A 231 -0.77 -13.34 -14.52
N GLN A 232 -0.57 -13.87 -15.73
CA GLN A 232 -1.53 -14.69 -16.45
C GLN A 232 -1.69 -16.12 -15.88
N LYS A 233 -0.75 -16.57 -15.04
CA LYS A 233 -0.78 -17.87 -14.38
C LYS A 233 -1.30 -17.68 -12.95
N ASN A 234 -2.35 -18.40 -12.57
CA ASN A 234 -2.92 -18.32 -11.20
C ASN A 234 -2.09 -19.16 -10.22
N LEU A 235 -0.83 -18.77 -10.03
CA LEU A 235 0.15 -19.54 -9.26
C LEU A 235 -0.14 -19.44 -7.76
N THR A 236 -0.35 -20.60 -7.14
CA THR A 236 -0.51 -20.75 -5.69
C THR A 236 0.80 -21.20 -5.06
N ILE A 237 1.03 -20.85 -3.79
CA ILE A 237 2.23 -21.22 -3.03
C ILE A 237 1.79 -22.25 -2.00
N GLU A 238 2.53 -23.34 -1.89
CA GLU A 238 2.29 -24.41 -0.91
C GLU A 238 3.55 -24.60 -0.08
N PHE A 239 3.48 -24.36 1.22
CA PHE A 239 4.59 -24.63 2.13
C PHE A 239 4.51 -26.09 2.62
N VAL A 240 5.58 -26.84 2.47
CA VAL A 240 5.69 -28.26 2.85
C VAL A 240 6.78 -28.44 3.90
N SER A 241 6.57 -29.30 4.89
CA SER A 241 7.60 -29.60 5.89
C SER A 241 8.74 -30.43 5.29
N GLY A 242 9.99 -30.06 5.60
CA GLY A 242 11.17 -30.82 5.18
C GLY A 242 12.26 -30.90 6.26
N PRO A 243 13.42 -31.51 5.95
CA PRO A 243 14.53 -31.56 6.89
C PRO A 243 15.05 -30.15 7.20
N VAL A 244 14.95 -29.77 8.47
CA VAL A 244 15.33 -28.46 9.00
C VAL A 244 16.84 -28.22 8.83
N GLY A 245 17.22 -27.06 8.30
CA GLY A 245 18.57 -26.50 8.48
C GLY A 245 19.50 -26.47 7.27
N GLU A 246 19.05 -26.76 6.05
CA GLU A 246 19.88 -26.53 4.85
C GLU A 246 19.97 -25.03 4.53
N SER A 247 21.00 -24.39 5.08
CA SER A 247 21.41 -23.05 4.66
C SER A 247 21.92 -23.12 3.22
N GLY A 248 21.48 -22.20 2.36
CA GLY A 248 22.01 -22.09 1.00
C GLY A 248 23.50 -21.77 0.99
N ILE A 249 24.13 -21.87 -0.18
CA ILE A 249 25.57 -21.62 -0.31
C ILE A 249 25.85 -20.13 -0.07
N ASN A 250 26.85 -19.84 0.75
CA ASN A 250 27.38 -18.49 0.95
C ASN A 250 28.71 -18.39 0.23
N LEU A 251 28.75 -17.62 -0.86
CA LEU A 251 29.98 -17.39 -1.61
C LEU A 251 30.88 -16.37 -0.90
N THR A 252 32.18 -16.63 -0.88
CA THR A 252 33.17 -15.75 -0.26
C THR A 252 33.48 -14.54 -1.15
N PRO A 253 34.02 -13.43 -0.61
CA PRO A 253 34.45 -12.28 -1.42
C PRO A 253 35.44 -12.67 -2.53
N GLU A 254 36.30 -13.65 -2.30
CA GLU A 254 37.26 -14.16 -3.28
C GLU A 254 36.57 -14.81 -4.49
N ALA A 255 35.43 -15.47 -4.28
CA ALA A 255 34.64 -16.02 -5.38
C ALA A 255 34.14 -14.90 -6.31
N PHE A 256 33.65 -13.79 -5.74
CA PHE A 256 33.22 -12.62 -6.51
C PHE A 256 34.38 -11.81 -7.09
N ALA A 257 35.57 -11.83 -6.48
CA ALA A 257 36.75 -11.18 -7.04
C ALA A 257 37.18 -11.84 -8.36
N SER A 258 37.13 -13.18 -8.43
CA SER A 258 37.54 -13.93 -9.63
C SER A 258 36.79 -13.53 -10.90
N GLN A 259 35.47 -13.29 -10.82
CA GLN A 259 34.70 -12.82 -11.98
C GLN A 259 35.12 -11.41 -12.45
N GLN A 260 35.48 -10.51 -11.53
CA GLN A 260 35.96 -9.17 -11.88
C GLN A 260 37.34 -9.23 -12.55
N GLU A 261 38.24 -10.12 -12.09
CA GLU A 261 39.54 -10.35 -12.72
C GLU A 261 39.41 -10.88 -14.15
N LEU A 262 38.40 -11.72 -14.40
CA LEU A 262 38.04 -12.15 -15.76
C LEU A 262 37.42 -11.01 -16.58
N GLY A 263 37.02 -9.90 -15.94
CA GLY A 263 36.23 -8.82 -16.53
C GLY A 263 34.82 -9.27 -16.91
N TRP A 264 34.28 -10.31 -16.29
CA TRP A 264 32.94 -10.82 -16.55
C TRP A 264 31.96 -10.27 -15.51
N ASN A 265 30.85 -9.74 -15.98
CA ASN A 265 29.70 -9.39 -15.14
C ASN A 265 28.42 -9.85 -15.85
N PRO A 266 27.48 -10.47 -15.12
CA PRO A 266 26.20 -10.89 -15.69
C PRO A 266 25.39 -9.65 -16.11
N LYS A 267 24.76 -9.72 -17.29
CA LYS A 267 23.97 -8.61 -17.85
C LYS A 267 22.47 -8.86 -17.75
N VAL A 268 22.05 -10.12 -17.60
CA VAL A 268 20.62 -10.49 -17.60
C VAL A 268 20.11 -10.55 -16.17
N SER A 269 19.16 -9.67 -15.85
CA SER A 269 18.46 -9.71 -14.57
C SER A 269 17.59 -10.95 -14.44
N LEU A 270 17.34 -11.38 -13.20
CA LEU A 270 16.50 -12.55 -12.92
C LEU A 270 15.12 -12.42 -13.57
N ASP A 271 14.49 -11.25 -13.43
CA ASP A 271 13.15 -10.96 -13.96
C ASP A 271 13.09 -11.10 -15.50
N HIS A 272 14.05 -10.51 -16.21
CA HIS A 272 14.13 -10.63 -17.67
C HIS A 272 14.40 -12.07 -18.11
N GLY A 273 15.30 -12.76 -17.40
CA GLY A 273 15.60 -14.16 -17.66
C GLY A 273 14.39 -15.07 -17.45
N ILE A 274 13.56 -14.85 -16.42
CA ILE A 274 12.33 -15.61 -16.17
C ILE A 274 11.38 -15.45 -17.37
N VAL A 275 11.06 -14.21 -17.76
CA VAL A 275 10.15 -13.93 -18.89
C VAL A 275 10.63 -14.59 -20.18
N THR A 276 11.92 -14.47 -20.48
CA THR A 276 12.52 -15.06 -21.69
C THR A 276 12.49 -16.58 -21.65
N THR A 277 12.74 -17.18 -20.49
CA THR A 277 12.68 -18.63 -20.29
C THR A 277 11.26 -19.14 -20.52
N PHE A 278 10.25 -18.49 -19.95
CA PHE A 278 8.84 -18.88 -20.15
C PHE A 278 8.37 -18.70 -21.59
N LYS A 279 8.76 -17.62 -22.26
CA LYS A 279 8.47 -17.42 -23.69
C LYS A 279 8.98 -18.59 -24.54
N TRP A 280 10.18 -19.10 -24.23
CA TRP A 280 10.71 -20.30 -24.89
C TRP A 280 9.93 -21.56 -24.52
N LEU A 281 9.63 -21.76 -23.23
CA LEU A 281 8.88 -22.92 -22.75
C LEU A 281 7.47 -23.01 -23.36
N GLU A 282 6.77 -21.89 -23.51
CA GLU A 282 5.44 -21.82 -24.13
C GLU A 282 5.49 -21.96 -25.66
N GLY A 283 6.52 -21.44 -26.31
CA GLY A 283 6.72 -21.57 -27.77
C GLY A 283 7.01 -22.99 -28.25
N THR A 284 7.39 -23.91 -27.35
CA THR A 284 7.64 -25.33 -27.66
C THR A 284 6.40 -26.23 -27.59
N GLU A 285 5.20 -25.68 -27.38
CA GLU A 285 3.97 -26.47 -27.44
C GLU A 285 3.81 -27.16 -28.80
N ASN A 286 3.84 -28.50 -28.77
CA ASN A 286 3.42 -29.36 -29.87
C ASN A 286 1.94 -29.07 -30.19
N LYS A 287 1.69 -28.14 -31.10
CA LYS A 287 0.43 -28.14 -31.86
C LYS A 287 0.40 -29.45 -32.66
N PRO A 288 -0.63 -30.31 -32.52
CA PRO A 288 -0.70 -31.53 -33.31
C PRO A 288 -0.68 -31.16 -34.80
N GLY A 289 0.35 -31.61 -35.53
CA GLY A 289 0.43 -31.46 -36.99
C GLY A 289 1.39 -30.41 -37.56
N LYS A 290 2.20 -29.70 -36.76
CA LYS A 290 3.34 -28.91 -37.28
C LYS A 290 4.60 -29.16 -36.45
N PRO A 291 5.77 -29.46 -37.05
CA PRO A 291 7.02 -29.49 -36.33
C PRO A 291 7.25 -28.12 -35.68
N ALA A 292 7.51 -28.08 -34.38
CA ALA A 292 7.91 -26.85 -33.71
C ALA A 292 9.18 -26.30 -34.40
N GLU A 293 9.07 -25.15 -35.06
CA GLU A 293 10.23 -24.40 -35.52
C GLU A 293 10.93 -23.85 -34.27
N ILE A 294 12.05 -24.47 -33.90
CA ILE A 294 12.91 -23.99 -32.82
C ILE A 294 13.64 -22.76 -33.35
N THR A 295 13.04 -21.57 -33.22
CA THR A 295 13.75 -20.32 -33.48
C THR A 295 14.79 -20.13 -32.37
N PRO A 296 16.08 -19.91 -32.69
CA PRO A 296 17.07 -19.55 -31.68
C PRO A 296 16.63 -18.26 -30.97
N PRO A 297 16.79 -18.16 -29.63
CA PRO A 297 16.61 -16.88 -28.96
C PRO A 297 17.57 -15.84 -29.57
N GLU A 298 17.13 -14.58 -29.69
CA GLU A 298 17.97 -13.48 -30.17
C GLU A 298 19.24 -13.38 -29.28
N PRO A 299 20.44 -13.26 -29.87
CA PRO A 299 21.67 -13.17 -29.10
C PRO A 299 21.74 -11.82 -28.37
N LEU A 300 21.73 -11.88 -27.04
CA LEU A 300 21.91 -10.70 -26.15
C LEU A 300 23.37 -10.21 -26.08
N TYR A 301 24.31 -10.98 -26.61
CA TYR A 301 25.73 -10.65 -26.72
C TYR A 301 26.13 -10.59 -28.19
N THR A 302 26.84 -9.53 -28.60
CA THR A 302 27.34 -9.41 -29.97
C THR A 302 28.76 -9.99 -30.09
N PRO A 303 29.20 -10.37 -31.30
CA PRO A 303 30.62 -10.68 -31.53
C PRO A 303 31.55 -9.53 -31.11
N GLU A 304 31.10 -8.27 -31.14
CA GLU A 304 31.90 -7.13 -30.65
C GLU A 304 32.10 -7.18 -29.13
N ASP A 305 31.12 -7.65 -28.34
CA ASP A 305 31.28 -7.89 -26.89
C ASP A 305 32.38 -8.93 -26.58
N LEU A 306 32.68 -9.81 -27.55
CA LEU A 306 33.75 -10.81 -27.49
C LEU A 306 35.08 -10.30 -28.09
N GLY A 307 35.14 -9.06 -28.57
CA GLY A 307 36.29 -8.51 -29.28
C GLY A 307 36.49 -9.12 -30.68
N ILE A 308 35.48 -9.83 -31.21
CA ILE A 308 35.52 -10.47 -32.53
C ILE A 308 34.93 -9.48 -33.54
N LYS A 309 35.76 -8.95 -34.45
CA LYS A 309 35.28 -8.12 -35.56
C LYS A 309 34.40 -8.99 -36.48
N PRO A 310 33.13 -8.63 -36.73
CA PRO A 310 32.28 -9.38 -37.64
C PRO A 310 32.89 -9.39 -39.06
N ALA A 311 32.87 -10.54 -39.73
CA ALA A 311 33.07 -10.57 -41.17
C ALA A 311 31.87 -9.89 -41.84
N VAL A 312 32.13 -8.98 -42.77
CA VAL A 312 31.12 -8.18 -43.47
C VAL A 312 30.19 -9.11 -44.26
N ALA A 313 28.92 -9.18 -43.87
CA ALA A 313 27.87 -9.85 -44.64
C ALA A 313 27.33 -8.90 -45.73
N PRO A 314 26.87 -9.40 -46.90
CA PRO A 314 26.42 -8.56 -48.01
C PRO A 314 25.10 -7.83 -47.68
N GLU A 315 25.00 -6.56 -48.08
CA GLU A 315 23.79 -5.74 -47.95
C GLU A 315 22.59 -6.34 -48.71
N ILE A 316 21.47 -6.51 -48.01
CA ILE A 316 20.15 -6.69 -48.63
C ILE A 316 19.30 -5.47 -48.25
N SER A 317 18.91 -4.68 -49.25
CA SER A 317 18.08 -3.48 -49.08
C SER A 317 16.66 -3.83 -48.62
N PRO A 318 16.07 -3.08 -47.67
CA PRO A 318 14.69 -3.30 -47.24
C PRO A 318 13.66 -2.68 -48.19
N PRO A 319 12.45 -3.26 -48.33
CA PRO A 319 11.38 -2.71 -49.14
C PRO A 319 10.69 -1.51 -48.45
N LEU A 320 10.27 -0.56 -49.28
CA LEU A 320 9.58 0.69 -48.92
C LEU A 320 8.26 0.44 -48.16
N ALA A 321 8.11 1.08 -47.00
CA ALA A 321 6.86 1.11 -46.23
C ALA A 321 5.86 2.14 -46.77
N PRO A 322 4.55 1.83 -46.84
CA PRO A 322 3.51 2.79 -47.22
C PRO A 322 3.12 3.73 -46.07
N LYS A 323 2.97 5.02 -46.41
CA LYS A 323 2.49 6.09 -45.52
C LYS A 323 1.01 5.89 -45.17
N THR A 324 0.69 5.76 -43.88
CA THR A 324 -0.68 5.85 -43.36
C THR A 324 -0.91 7.17 -42.64
N THR A 325 -2.02 7.82 -43.02
CA THR A 325 -2.46 9.15 -42.59
C THR A 325 -3.09 9.14 -41.19
N LYS A 326 -2.72 10.12 -40.36
CA LYS A 326 -3.30 10.39 -39.03
C LYS A 326 -4.79 10.77 -39.12
N PRO A 327 -5.66 10.29 -38.22
CA PRO A 327 -7.05 10.73 -38.14
C PRO A 327 -7.16 12.12 -37.47
N LYS A 328 -7.91 13.03 -38.11
CA LYS A 328 -8.31 14.33 -37.55
C LYS A 328 -9.65 14.18 -36.83
N PHE A 329 -9.68 14.40 -35.53
CA PHE A 329 -10.91 14.51 -34.73
C PHE A 329 -11.61 15.85 -35.01
N ASN A 330 -12.85 15.80 -35.48
CA ASN A 330 -13.70 16.96 -35.76
C ASN A 330 -14.91 16.93 -34.80
N PHE A 331 -14.90 17.75 -33.75
CA PHE A 331 -16.06 17.93 -32.86
C PHE A 331 -16.99 19.01 -33.43
N LYS A 332 -18.19 18.62 -33.89
CA LYS A 332 -19.30 19.55 -34.18
C LYS A 332 -20.41 19.37 -33.13
N PHE A 333 -20.54 20.34 -32.24
CA PHE A 333 -21.71 20.48 -31.35
C PHE A 333 -22.94 20.95 -32.16
N LYS A 334 -24.04 20.21 -32.11
CA LYS A 334 -25.35 20.64 -32.61
C LYS A 334 -26.21 21.12 -31.43
N LEU A 335 -26.55 22.41 -31.38
CA LEU A 335 -27.67 22.90 -30.57
C LEU A 335 -28.99 22.47 -31.24
N ALA A 336 -29.80 21.67 -30.55
CA ALA A 336 -31.16 21.38 -30.96
C ALA A 336 -32.11 22.45 -30.37
N PHE A 337 -32.65 23.32 -31.23
CA PHE A 337 -33.86 24.08 -30.90
C PHE A 337 -35.08 23.29 -31.38
N PRO A 338 -36.17 23.19 -30.61
CA PRO A 338 -37.42 22.62 -31.11
C PRO A 338 -37.94 23.49 -32.26
N LYS A 339 -38.11 22.87 -33.43
CA LYS A 339 -38.74 23.51 -34.59
C LYS A 339 -40.21 23.76 -34.27
N LEU A 340 -40.58 25.01 -33.93
CA LEU A 340 -41.97 25.44 -34.02
C LEU A 340 -42.40 25.41 -35.50
N SER A 341 -43.22 24.44 -35.87
CA SER A 341 -43.90 24.43 -37.17
C SER A 341 -45.06 25.43 -37.14
N LEU A 342 -44.75 26.71 -37.33
CA LEU A 342 -45.76 27.69 -37.69
C LEU A 342 -46.08 27.51 -39.17
N VAL A 343 -47.22 26.88 -39.47
CA VAL A 343 -47.82 26.89 -40.81
C VAL A 343 -48.16 28.35 -41.13
N PRO A 344 -47.50 29.02 -42.10
CA PRO A 344 -47.88 30.36 -42.47
C PRO A 344 -49.02 30.26 -43.49
N ARG A 345 -50.27 30.40 -43.02
CA ARG A 345 -51.36 30.81 -43.91
C ARG A 345 -51.02 32.22 -44.41
N LYS A 346 -50.52 32.31 -45.65
CA LYS A 346 -50.26 33.58 -46.33
C LYS A 346 -51.59 34.23 -46.72
N THR A 347 -52.28 34.84 -45.77
CA THR A 347 -53.18 35.97 -46.06
C THR A 347 -52.34 37.23 -46.00
N LYS A 348 -51.97 37.78 -47.17
CA LYS A 348 -51.29 39.09 -47.24
C LYS A 348 -52.28 40.17 -46.80
N LEU A 349 -52.31 40.50 -45.51
CA LEU A 349 -52.91 41.75 -45.06
C LEU A 349 -52.12 42.91 -45.71
N LYS A 350 -52.77 43.67 -46.60
CA LYS A 350 -52.21 44.94 -47.11
C LYS A 350 -52.26 45.99 -45.99
N LEU A 351 -51.22 46.00 -45.16
CA LEU A 351 -51.02 47.00 -44.11
C LEU A 351 -50.61 48.35 -44.74
N THR A 352 -51.42 49.39 -44.50
CA THR A 352 -51.16 50.79 -44.85
C THR A 352 -49.86 51.33 -44.21
N LYS A 353 -49.27 52.41 -44.76
CA LYS A 353 -48.02 53.00 -44.23
C LYS A 353 -48.10 53.36 -42.74
N LYS A 354 -49.28 53.85 -42.28
CA LYS A 354 -49.58 54.09 -40.85
C LYS A 354 -49.60 52.81 -40.02
N THR A 355 -50.22 51.74 -40.50
CA THR A 355 -50.25 50.46 -39.76
C THR A 355 -48.88 49.80 -39.70
N LYS A 356 -48.04 49.90 -40.74
CA LYS A 356 -46.64 49.44 -40.67
C LYS A 356 -45.82 50.18 -39.62
N ILE A 357 -46.00 51.50 -39.49
CA ILE A 357 -45.36 52.28 -38.43
C ILE A 357 -45.88 51.83 -37.06
N ILE A 358 -47.19 51.63 -36.90
CA ILE A 358 -47.80 51.14 -35.65
C ILE A 358 -47.28 49.74 -35.29
N PHE A 359 -47.15 48.82 -36.24
CA PHE A 359 -46.58 47.48 -36.01
C PHE A 359 -45.07 47.54 -35.71
N ALA A 360 -44.32 48.46 -36.35
CA ALA A 360 -42.90 48.66 -36.05
C ALA A 360 -42.70 49.28 -34.65
N SER A 361 -43.51 50.27 -34.28
CA SER A 361 -43.48 50.87 -32.94
C SER A 361 -44.00 49.92 -31.87
N ALA A 362 -45.02 49.10 -32.17
CA ALA A 362 -45.49 48.04 -31.28
C ALA A 362 -44.44 46.94 -31.13
N GLY A 363 -43.72 46.60 -32.20
CA GLY A 363 -42.58 45.67 -32.18
C GLY A 363 -41.40 46.21 -31.36
N LEU A 364 -41.04 47.49 -31.51
CA LEU A 364 -40.03 48.18 -30.70
C LEU A 364 -40.43 48.28 -29.23
N PHE A 365 -41.71 48.56 -28.95
CA PHE A 365 -42.26 48.59 -27.59
C PHE A 365 -42.28 47.20 -26.94
N LEU A 366 -42.68 46.17 -27.70
CA LEU A 366 -42.63 44.77 -27.25
C LEU A 366 -41.18 44.32 -27.01
N LEU A 367 -40.24 44.73 -27.86
CA LEU A 367 -38.82 44.45 -27.71
C LEU A 367 -38.24 45.19 -26.50
N TYR A 368 -38.63 46.43 -26.25
CA TYR A 368 -38.26 47.19 -25.05
C TYR A 368 -38.80 46.53 -23.76
N LEU A 369 -40.03 45.99 -23.80
CA LEU A 369 -40.63 45.27 -22.67
C LEU A 369 -39.99 43.89 -22.43
N LEU A 370 -39.65 43.14 -23.49
CA LEU A 370 -39.12 41.78 -23.39
C LEU A 370 -37.59 41.71 -23.27
N ALA A 371 -36.85 42.72 -23.73
CA ALA A 371 -35.39 42.74 -23.69
C ALA A 371 -34.81 42.54 -22.27
N PRO A 372 -35.33 43.17 -21.20
CA PRO A 372 -34.87 42.90 -19.84
C PRO A 372 -35.01 41.44 -19.42
N LEU A 373 -36.09 40.75 -19.80
CA LEU A 373 -36.30 39.33 -19.47
C LEU A 373 -35.34 38.41 -20.23
N VAL A 374 -35.08 38.71 -21.52
CA VAL A 374 -34.11 37.97 -22.32
C VAL A 374 -32.69 38.17 -21.80
N LEU A 375 -32.30 39.41 -21.48
CA LEU A 375 -31.00 39.74 -20.90
C LEU A 375 -30.81 39.13 -19.51
N MET A 376 -31.88 39.12 -18.68
CA MET A 376 -31.89 38.41 -17.40
C MET A 376 -31.56 36.93 -17.60
N ALA A 377 -32.31 36.21 -18.44
CA ALA A 377 -32.12 34.78 -18.65
C ALA A 377 -30.75 34.45 -19.26
N ALA A 378 -30.30 35.22 -20.26
CA ALA A 378 -28.99 35.05 -20.87
C ALA A 378 -27.86 35.24 -19.85
N SER A 379 -27.92 36.31 -19.06
CA SER A 379 -26.90 36.62 -18.05
C SER A 379 -26.86 35.58 -16.93
N ALA A 380 -28.03 35.09 -16.50
CA ALA A 380 -28.11 34.00 -15.52
C ALA A 380 -27.42 32.72 -16.02
N LEU A 381 -27.65 32.33 -17.28
CA LEU A 381 -27.01 31.16 -17.89
C LEU A 381 -25.49 31.33 -18.04
N VAL A 382 -25.03 32.53 -18.41
CA VAL A 382 -23.58 32.83 -18.45
C VAL A 382 -22.99 32.82 -17.03
N GLY A 383 -23.72 33.30 -16.03
CA GLY A 383 -23.36 33.20 -14.62
C GLY A 383 -23.14 31.76 -14.17
N VAL A 384 -24.11 30.87 -14.45
CA VAL A 384 -23.99 29.43 -14.16
C VAL A 384 -22.83 28.81 -14.91
N LYS A 385 -22.58 29.18 -16.17
CA LYS A 385 -21.42 28.70 -16.92
C LYS A 385 -20.11 29.08 -16.24
N HIS A 386 -19.93 30.34 -15.82
CA HIS A 386 -18.72 30.76 -15.11
C HIS A 386 -18.57 30.06 -13.76
N LEU A 387 -19.67 29.88 -13.02
CA LEU A 387 -19.65 29.19 -11.73
C LEU A 387 -19.31 27.70 -11.88
N LYS A 388 -19.86 27.03 -12.89
CA LYS A 388 -19.49 25.65 -13.25
C LYS A 388 -18.04 25.55 -13.71
N GLN A 389 -17.57 26.52 -14.50
CA GLN A 389 -16.17 26.57 -14.90
C GLN A 389 -15.24 26.71 -13.69
N ALA A 390 -15.59 27.56 -12.73
CA ALA A 390 -14.87 27.68 -11.47
C ALA A 390 -14.89 26.36 -10.68
N GLY A 391 -16.05 25.73 -10.52
CA GLY A 391 -16.18 24.43 -9.83
C GLY A 391 -15.47 23.27 -10.55
N SER A 392 -15.34 23.31 -11.88
CA SER A 392 -14.60 22.33 -12.67
C SER A 392 -13.09 22.54 -12.67
N GLN A 393 -12.62 23.73 -12.26
CA GLN A 393 -11.21 23.98 -12.03
C GLN A 393 -10.80 23.41 -10.68
N LEU A 394 -10.53 22.10 -10.66
CA LEU A 394 -9.89 21.43 -9.51
C LEU A 394 -8.37 21.73 -9.43
N ASP A 395 -7.86 22.50 -10.41
CA ASP A 395 -6.48 22.96 -10.49
C ASP A 395 -6.33 24.34 -9.84
N PHE A 396 -6.08 24.31 -8.53
CA PHE A 396 -5.86 25.49 -7.69
C PHE A 396 -4.53 26.21 -7.97
N THR A 397 -3.69 25.75 -8.91
CA THR A 397 -2.59 26.60 -9.43
C THR A 397 -3.12 27.84 -10.17
N LYS A 398 -4.41 27.79 -10.56
CA LYS A 398 -5.14 28.89 -11.19
C LYS A 398 -6.15 29.50 -10.22
N VAL A 399 -5.86 29.54 -8.91
CA VAL A 399 -6.72 30.19 -7.91
C VAL A 399 -7.10 31.62 -8.32
N ALA A 400 -6.16 32.40 -8.86
CA ALA A 400 -6.46 33.73 -9.41
C ALA A 400 -7.50 33.70 -10.54
N GLN A 401 -7.49 32.65 -11.38
CA GLN A 401 -8.50 32.45 -12.42
C GLN A 401 -9.85 32.03 -11.82
N MET A 402 -9.86 31.19 -10.79
CA MET A 402 -11.08 30.81 -10.07
C MET A 402 -11.74 32.03 -9.43
N THR A 403 -10.97 32.84 -8.70
CA THR A 403 -11.46 34.11 -8.12
C THR A 403 -12.04 35.02 -9.20
N LYS A 404 -11.40 35.10 -10.37
CA LYS A 404 -11.92 35.87 -11.51
C LYS A 404 -13.21 35.28 -12.09
N LEU A 405 -13.34 33.95 -12.16
CA LEU A 405 -14.53 33.27 -12.66
C LEU A 405 -15.71 33.40 -11.69
N THR A 406 -15.49 33.25 -10.39
CA THR A 406 -16.52 33.43 -9.36
C THR A 406 -16.99 34.87 -9.29
N GLU A 407 -16.09 35.85 -9.42
CA GLU A 407 -16.45 37.27 -9.52
C GLU A 407 -17.26 37.58 -10.79
N LYS A 408 -16.87 37.02 -11.94
CA LYS A 408 -17.66 37.15 -13.17
C LYS A 408 -19.02 36.48 -13.04
N ALA A 409 -19.12 35.32 -12.39
CA ALA A 409 -20.37 34.64 -12.13
C ALA A 409 -21.29 35.53 -11.28
N LYS A 410 -20.78 36.05 -10.16
CA LYS A 410 -21.52 36.98 -9.29
C LYS A 410 -22.01 38.22 -10.06
N LYS A 411 -21.14 38.90 -10.82
CA LYS A 411 -21.51 40.08 -11.63
C LYS A 411 -22.64 39.76 -12.61
N ASN A 412 -22.62 38.58 -13.24
CA ASN A 412 -23.68 38.15 -14.15
C ASN A 412 -25.00 37.88 -13.43
N PHE A 413 -24.97 37.29 -12.22
CA PHE A 413 -26.17 37.09 -11.41
C PHE A 413 -26.74 38.41 -10.88
N ASP A 414 -25.90 39.32 -10.39
CA ASP A 414 -26.32 40.66 -9.96
C ASP A 414 -26.95 41.45 -11.13
N PHE A 415 -26.34 41.39 -12.32
CA PHE A 415 -26.88 42.02 -13.53
C PHE A 415 -28.21 41.39 -13.95
N SER A 416 -28.32 40.05 -13.88
CA SER A 416 -29.57 39.34 -14.13
C SER A 416 -30.66 39.79 -13.16
N GLN A 417 -30.34 39.92 -11.87
CA GLN A 417 -31.25 40.41 -10.85
C GLN A 417 -31.69 41.86 -11.13
N SER A 418 -30.77 42.74 -11.52
CA SER A 418 -31.10 44.11 -11.93
C SER A 418 -32.05 44.14 -13.13
N MET A 419 -31.88 43.26 -14.11
CA MET A 419 -32.76 43.18 -15.29
C MET A 419 -34.14 42.63 -14.93
N LEU A 420 -34.21 41.65 -14.02
CA LEU A 420 -35.47 41.14 -13.47
C LEU A 420 -36.26 42.25 -12.76
N ARG A 421 -35.58 43.06 -11.92
CA ARG A 421 -36.21 44.21 -11.25
C ARG A 421 -36.72 45.26 -12.24
N ARG A 422 -35.99 45.53 -13.32
CA ARG A 422 -36.45 46.43 -14.41
C ARG A 422 -37.66 45.87 -15.17
N SER A 423 -37.87 44.56 -15.15
CA SER A 423 -39.02 43.89 -15.76
C SER A 423 -40.25 43.77 -14.85
N GLN A 424 -40.23 44.36 -13.65
CA GLN A 424 -41.30 44.21 -12.65
C GLN A 424 -42.66 44.74 -13.14
N PHE A 425 -42.67 45.76 -14.00
CA PHE A 425 -43.87 46.23 -14.68
C PHE A 425 -44.48 45.14 -15.56
N VAL A 426 -43.66 44.46 -16.38
CA VAL A 426 -44.07 43.32 -17.21
C VAL A 426 -44.58 42.18 -16.35
N ALA A 427 -43.85 41.82 -15.29
CA ALA A 427 -44.28 40.78 -14.36
C ALA A 427 -45.63 41.12 -13.68
N THR A 428 -45.92 42.39 -13.44
CA THR A 428 -47.20 42.85 -12.89
C THR A 428 -48.33 42.77 -13.90
N VAL A 429 -48.11 43.25 -15.13
CA VAL A 429 -49.09 43.26 -16.22
C VAL A 429 -49.51 41.85 -16.64
N PHE A 430 -48.57 40.89 -16.63
CA PHE A 430 -48.82 39.51 -17.06
C PHE A 430 -49.09 38.53 -15.89
N GLY A 431 -49.27 39.02 -14.66
CA GLY A 431 -49.58 38.17 -13.49
C GLY A 431 -48.43 37.27 -13.01
N LEU A 432 -47.19 37.52 -13.42
CA LEU A 432 -45.99 36.72 -13.12
C LEU A 432 -45.27 37.14 -11.80
N LYS A 433 -45.97 37.79 -10.87
CA LYS A 433 -45.37 38.34 -9.64
C LYS A 433 -44.77 37.28 -8.71
N SER A 434 -45.39 36.10 -8.60
CA SER A 434 -44.84 34.97 -7.83
C SER A 434 -43.59 34.41 -8.49
N LEU A 435 -43.65 34.15 -9.80
CA LEU A 435 -42.54 33.64 -10.60
C LEU A 435 -41.32 34.58 -10.56
N SER A 436 -41.55 35.89 -10.71
CA SER A 436 -40.50 36.91 -10.63
C SER A 436 -39.82 36.95 -9.26
N ARG A 437 -40.57 36.81 -8.15
CA ARG A 437 -40.00 36.72 -6.81
C ARG A 437 -39.16 35.46 -6.62
N ASN A 438 -39.62 34.32 -7.15
CA ASN A 438 -38.89 33.06 -7.08
C ASN A 438 -37.57 33.12 -7.86
N PHE A 439 -37.56 33.74 -9.06
CA PHE A 439 -36.34 33.95 -9.82
C PHE A 439 -35.38 34.95 -9.15
N ASP A 440 -35.88 36.04 -8.55
CA ASP A 440 -35.04 36.99 -7.83
C ASP A 440 -34.30 36.30 -6.66
N ARG A 441 -35.02 35.46 -5.92
CA ARG A 441 -34.46 34.62 -4.85
C ARG A 441 -33.43 33.61 -5.36
N LEU A 442 -33.72 32.91 -6.47
CA LEU A 442 -32.77 31.96 -7.08
C LEU A 442 -31.49 32.66 -7.57
N LEU A 443 -31.61 33.83 -8.19
CA LEU A 443 -30.46 34.62 -8.65
C LEU A 443 -29.64 35.13 -7.46
N PHE A 444 -30.29 35.50 -6.37
CA PHE A 444 -29.62 35.89 -5.14
C PHE A 444 -28.86 34.72 -4.50
N ILE A 445 -29.47 33.53 -4.41
CA ILE A 445 -28.80 32.30 -3.98
C ILE A 445 -27.57 32.03 -4.86
N ALA A 446 -27.71 32.13 -6.19
CA ALA A 446 -26.62 31.89 -7.12
C ALA A 446 -25.48 32.92 -6.99
N ALA A 447 -25.81 34.19 -6.73
CA ALA A 447 -24.84 35.24 -6.45
C ALA A 447 -24.08 34.97 -5.13
N LYS A 448 -24.80 34.55 -4.07
CA LYS A 448 -24.21 34.17 -2.78
C LYS A 448 -23.33 32.93 -2.85
N LEU A 449 -23.78 31.91 -3.58
CA LEU A 449 -22.97 30.72 -3.86
C LEU A 449 -21.68 31.09 -4.61
N SER A 450 -21.76 31.98 -5.59
CA SER A 450 -20.58 32.49 -6.31
C SER A 450 -19.65 33.30 -5.40
N GLN A 451 -20.21 34.09 -4.49
CA GLN A 451 -19.45 34.87 -3.52
C GLN A 451 -18.69 33.96 -2.55
N GLY A 452 -19.37 32.98 -1.95
CA GLY A 452 -18.76 31.99 -1.05
C GLY A 452 -17.64 31.21 -1.74
N ALA A 453 -17.85 30.78 -3.00
CA ALA A 453 -16.81 30.11 -3.79
C ALA A 453 -15.59 31.02 -4.04
N GLY A 454 -15.81 32.33 -4.25
CA GLY A 454 -14.72 33.30 -4.38
C GLY A 454 -13.93 33.49 -3.09
N HIS A 455 -14.59 33.46 -1.92
CA HIS A 455 -13.91 33.48 -0.63
C HIS A 455 -13.06 32.22 -0.42
N LEU A 456 -13.54 31.03 -0.78
CA LEU A 456 -12.72 29.81 -0.74
C LEU A 456 -11.50 29.87 -1.66
N ALA A 457 -11.66 30.42 -2.86
CA ALA A 457 -10.53 30.61 -3.77
C ALA A 457 -9.45 31.49 -3.12
N ARG A 458 -9.82 32.62 -2.51
CA ARG A 458 -8.87 33.50 -1.79
C ARG A 458 -8.23 32.80 -0.58
N ALA A 459 -8.98 31.99 0.16
CA ALA A 459 -8.41 31.18 1.24
C ALA A 459 -7.32 30.21 0.70
N GLY A 460 -7.56 29.59 -0.45
CA GLY A 460 -6.57 28.75 -1.14
C GLY A 460 -5.34 29.52 -1.62
N GLU A 461 -5.50 30.79 -2.02
CA GLU A 461 -4.41 31.69 -2.41
C GLU A 461 -3.47 31.94 -1.23
N SER A 462 -4.01 32.43 -0.12
CA SER A 462 -3.24 32.69 1.10
C SER A 462 -2.68 31.39 1.69
N GLY A 463 -3.36 30.25 1.53
CA GLY A 463 -2.84 28.93 1.89
C GLY A 463 -1.61 28.52 1.08
N THR A 464 -1.55 28.91 -0.20
CA THR A 464 -0.37 28.68 -1.06
C THR A 464 0.82 29.52 -0.59
N VAL A 465 0.59 30.78 -0.22
CA VAL A 465 1.61 31.66 0.36
C VAL A 465 2.14 31.07 1.67
N LEU A 466 1.24 30.65 2.57
CA LEU A 466 1.61 30.02 3.84
C LEU A 466 2.48 28.76 3.63
N SER A 467 2.08 27.90 2.70
CA SER A 467 2.85 26.69 2.33
C SER A 467 4.24 27.04 1.78
N GLY A 468 4.35 28.06 0.92
CA GLY A 468 5.63 28.56 0.40
C GLY A 468 6.56 29.07 1.50
N ILE A 469 6.03 29.76 2.51
CA ILE A 469 6.82 30.21 3.67
C ILE A 469 7.34 29.02 4.48
N ILE A 470 6.45 28.09 4.84
CA ILE A 470 6.77 26.97 5.75
C ILE A 470 7.73 25.96 5.09
N PHE A 471 7.40 25.50 3.89
CA PHE A 471 8.08 24.36 3.26
C PHE A 471 9.17 24.78 2.27
N GLN A 472 9.00 25.92 1.60
CA GLN A 472 9.93 26.41 0.57
C GLN A 472 10.80 27.56 1.07
N HIS A 473 10.73 27.90 2.36
CA HIS A 473 11.51 28.95 3.00
C HIS A 473 11.35 30.35 2.38
N GLN A 474 10.26 30.60 1.65
CA GLN A 474 9.98 31.90 1.06
C GLN A 474 9.81 32.97 2.14
N ASP A 475 10.15 34.20 1.81
CA ASP A 475 9.91 35.33 2.69
C ASP A 475 8.42 35.68 2.72
N GLY A 476 7.87 35.91 3.92
CA GLY A 476 6.48 36.28 4.07
C GLY A 476 6.04 36.36 5.53
N ASN A 477 4.82 36.87 5.74
CA ASN A 477 4.24 37.04 7.06
C ASN A 477 3.18 35.96 7.33
N ILE A 478 3.55 34.98 8.17
CA ILE A 478 2.69 33.84 8.56
C ILE A 478 1.40 34.32 9.20
N SER A 479 1.48 35.28 10.15
CA SER A 479 0.32 35.81 10.85
C SER A 479 -0.66 36.52 9.90
N GLN A 480 -0.13 37.23 8.89
CA GLN A 480 -0.97 37.84 7.85
C GLN A 480 -1.65 36.78 6.98
N ALA A 481 -0.90 35.78 6.49
CA ALA A 481 -1.46 34.71 5.66
C ALA A 481 -2.57 33.96 6.41
N LEU A 482 -2.33 33.57 7.66
CA LEU A 482 -3.35 32.90 8.50
C LEU A 482 -4.58 33.77 8.74
N LYS A 483 -4.41 35.07 8.95
CA LYS A 483 -5.51 36.02 9.11
C LYS A 483 -6.38 36.10 7.84
N GLU A 484 -5.75 36.14 6.67
CA GLU A 484 -6.45 36.18 5.38
C GLU A 484 -7.20 34.87 5.08
N ILE A 485 -6.59 33.71 5.37
CA ILE A 485 -7.25 32.41 5.26
C ILE A 485 -8.47 32.37 6.18
N ARG A 486 -8.30 32.70 7.47
CA ARG A 486 -9.39 32.69 8.44
C ARG A 486 -10.54 33.60 8.02
N LEU A 487 -10.25 34.85 7.66
CA LEU A 487 -11.26 35.81 7.21
C LEU A 487 -12.04 35.28 6.00
N SER A 488 -11.33 34.71 5.03
CA SER A 488 -11.92 34.16 3.81
C SER A 488 -12.78 32.92 4.11
N LEU A 489 -12.33 32.02 4.98
CA LEU A 489 -13.12 30.85 5.39
C LEU A 489 -14.37 31.26 6.18
N ASP A 490 -14.27 32.24 7.10
CA ASP A 490 -15.41 32.75 7.87
C ASP A 490 -16.46 33.40 6.93
N GLN A 491 -16.01 34.22 5.97
CA GLN A 491 -16.90 34.82 4.96
C GLN A 491 -17.56 33.77 4.07
N GLY A 492 -16.79 32.80 3.58
CA GLY A 492 -17.29 31.70 2.78
C GLY A 492 -18.32 30.85 3.54
N TYR A 493 -18.02 30.49 4.79
CA TYR A 493 -18.93 29.74 5.66
C TYR A 493 -20.25 30.48 5.87
N ASN A 494 -20.21 31.79 6.11
CA ASN A 494 -21.40 32.62 6.30
C ASN A 494 -22.25 32.69 5.02
N ASP A 495 -21.63 32.93 3.86
CA ASP A 495 -22.35 32.97 2.57
C ASP A 495 -23.00 31.61 2.25
N PHE A 496 -22.30 30.50 2.50
CA PHE A 496 -22.86 29.15 2.29
C PHE A 496 -23.94 28.78 3.31
N SER A 497 -23.79 29.20 4.57
CA SER A 497 -24.82 28.99 5.60
C SER A 497 -26.09 29.77 5.28
N PHE A 498 -25.93 30.98 4.71
CA PHE A 498 -27.06 31.74 4.21
C PHE A 498 -27.76 31.02 3.05
N VAL A 499 -27.00 30.50 2.08
CA VAL A 499 -27.56 29.70 0.98
C VAL A 499 -28.32 28.48 1.50
N ASP A 500 -27.73 27.73 2.43
CA ASP A 500 -28.35 26.54 3.03
C ASP A 500 -29.65 26.90 3.79
N SER A 501 -29.62 27.95 4.60
CA SER A 501 -30.80 28.47 5.30
C SER A 501 -31.91 28.88 4.32
N GLU A 502 -31.56 29.54 3.22
CA GLU A 502 -32.52 29.93 2.19
C GLU A 502 -33.15 28.70 1.52
N LEU A 503 -32.36 27.68 1.19
CA LEU A 503 -32.83 26.42 0.60
C LEU A 503 -33.75 25.64 1.56
N GLN A 504 -33.42 25.61 2.86
CA GLN A 504 -34.18 24.86 3.88
C GLN A 504 -35.43 25.58 4.38
N SER A 505 -35.49 26.92 4.31
CA SER A 505 -36.56 27.73 4.90
C SER A 505 -37.98 27.47 4.35
N GLY A 506 -38.16 26.66 3.31
CA GLY A 506 -39.45 26.03 2.95
C GLY A 506 -40.63 26.96 2.63
N ARG A 507 -40.49 28.29 2.72
CA ARG A 507 -41.55 29.25 2.37
C ARG A 507 -41.64 29.39 0.85
N GLU A 508 -42.53 28.60 0.25
CA GLU A 508 -43.02 28.65 -1.13
C GLU A 508 -41.98 28.83 -2.25
N LEU A 509 -40.83 28.16 -2.16
CA LEU A 509 -40.16 27.73 -3.38
C LEU A 509 -40.93 26.49 -3.88
N GLN A 510 -42.10 26.69 -4.50
CA GLN A 510 -42.55 25.74 -5.52
C GLN A 510 -41.47 25.81 -6.62
N LEU A 511 -40.42 25.01 -6.43
CA LEU A 511 -39.46 24.65 -7.46
C LEU A 511 -40.28 23.91 -8.51
N ASP A 512 -40.97 24.66 -9.37
CA ASP A 512 -41.51 24.12 -10.59
C ASP A 512 -40.28 23.76 -11.43
N LEU A 513 -39.82 22.50 -11.26
CA LEU A 513 -38.54 21.91 -11.72
C LEU A 513 -38.40 21.87 -13.26
N THR A 514 -39.22 22.64 -13.97
CA THR A 514 -39.35 22.67 -15.42
C THR A 514 -38.28 23.55 -16.08
N THR A 515 -37.66 24.50 -15.36
CA THR A 515 -36.66 25.43 -15.94
C THR A 515 -35.22 24.92 -15.81
N SER A 516 -34.46 25.01 -16.91
CA SER A 516 -33.06 24.55 -17.00
C SER A 516 -32.12 25.22 -15.99
N LEU A 517 -32.36 26.49 -15.63
CA LEU A 517 -31.53 27.23 -14.66
C LEU A 517 -31.60 26.63 -13.25
N THR A 518 -32.81 26.29 -12.82
CA THR A 518 -33.10 25.74 -11.48
C THR A 518 -32.42 24.39 -11.27
N LYS A 519 -32.57 23.45 -12.24
CA LYS A 519 -31.86 22.17 -12.21
C LYS A 519 -30.35 22.34 -12.10
N GLN A 520 -29.79 23.30 -12.85
CA GLN A 520 -28.35 23.53 -12.84
C GLN A 520 -27.84 24.12 -11.52
N LEU A 521 -28.63 24.96 -10.84
CA LEU A 521 -28.30 25.48 -9.51
C LEU A 521 -28.48 24.44 -8.40
N GLN A 522 -29.50 23.58 -8.52
CA GLN A 522 -29.70 22.47 -7.60
C GLN A 522 -28.50 21.53 -7.61
N THR A 523 -28.00 21.15 -8.79
CA THR A 523 -26.76 20.35 -8.90
C THR A 523 -25.57 21.00 -8.18
N LEU A 524 -25.45 22.34 -8.22
CA LEU A 524 -24.34 23.07 -7.58
C LEU A 524 -24.49 23.21 -6.06
N THR A 525 -25.68 22.99 -5.50
CA THR A 525 -25.97 23.14 -4.07
C THR A 525 -26.04 21.81 -3.33
N ASN A 526 -26.11 20.68 -4.04
CA ASN A 526 -26.10 19.33 -3.46
C ASN A 526 -24.88 19.09 -2.56
N ASP A 527 -23.71 19.62 -2.93
CA ASP A 527 -22.46 19.41 -2.19
C ASP A 527 -22.24 20.44 -1.06
N LEU A 528 -23.16 21.39 -0.90
CA LEU A 528 -23.02 22.50 0.04
C LEU A 528 -22.82 22.06 1.50
N PRO A 529 -23.54 21.05 2.03
CA PRO A 529 -23.28 20.56 3.39
C PRO A 529 -21.85 20.03 3.56
N ALA A 530 -21.34 19.27 2.59
CA ALA A 530 -19.98 18.73 2.61
C ALA A 530 -18.92 19.84 2.54
N VAL A 531 -19.13 20.86 1.70
CA VAL A 531 -18.25 22.04 1.62
C VAL A 531 -18.23 22.81 2.95
N ARG A 532 -19.39 23.04 3.55
CA ARG A 532 -19.48 23.74 4.85
C ARG A 532 -18.78 22.97 5.97
N HIS A 533 -18.92 21.65 5.98
CA HIS A 533 -18.23 20.79 6.94
C HIS A 533 -16.69 20.95 6.82
N LYS A 534 -16.16 20.84 5.60
CA LYS A 534 -14.72 21.03 5.32
C LYS A 534 -14.20 22.41 5.73
N ILE A 535 -14.97 23.46 5.47
CA ILE A 535 -14.61 24.82 5.91
C ILE A 535 -14.54 24.89 7.43
N ASN A 536 -15.52 24.28 8.12
CA ASN A 536 -15.54 24.28 9.57
C ASN A 536 -14.32 23.54 10.16
N GLN A 537 -13.93 22.40 9.58
CA GLN A 537 -12.73 21.68 9.99
C GLN A 537 -11.45 22.48 9.74
N ALA A 538 -11.32 23.13 8.57
CA ALA A 538 -10.18 24.01 8.30
C ALA A 538 -10.10 25.17 9.32
N ARG A 539 -11.24 25.72 9.75
CA ARG A 539 -11.30 26.77 10.79
C ARG A 539 -10.84 26.26 12.16
N LEU A 540 -11.04 24.98 12.47
CA LEU A 540 -10.59 24.34 13.72
C LEU A 540 -9.08 24.07 13.71
N LEU A 541 -8.50 23.76 12.55
CA LEU A 541 -7.06 23.49 12.38
C LEU A 541 -6.21 24.77 12.35
N LEU A 542 -6.70 25.86 11.77
CA LEU A 542 -5.91 27.09 11.57
C LEU A 542 -5.25 27.65 12.86
N PRO A 543 -5.93 27.68 14.01
CA PRO A 543 -5.32 28.13 15.27
C PRO A 543 -4.13 27.28 15.74
N LEU A 544 -4.04 26.00 15.31
CA LEU A 544 -2.94 25.10 15.67
C LEU A 544 -1.65 25.41 14.91
N VAL A 545 -1.75 26.00 13.72
CA VAL A 545 -0.62 26.19 12.81
C VAL A 545 0.54 26.96 13.44
N PRO A 546 0.37 28.17 14.04
CA PRO A 546 1.48 28.94 14.60
C PRO A 546 2.27 28.19 15.68
N SER A 547 1.55 27.49 16.57
CA SER A 547 2.16 26.73 17.66
C SER A 547 2.93 25.53 17.12
N PHE A 548 2.39 24.85 16.10
CA PHE A 548 3.01 23.69 15.48
C PHE A 548 4.28 24.04 14.69
N ILE A 549 4.29 25.13 13.92
CA ILE A 549 5.47 25.51 13.10
C ILE A 549 6.53 26.32 13.86
N ALA A 550 6.42 26.41 15.18
CA ALA A 550 7.37 27.13 16.03
C ALA A 550 7.65 28.57 15.53
N GLN A 551 6.60 29.39 15.41
CA GLN A 551 6.76 30.75 14.87
C GLN A 551 7.80 31.59 15.62
N ASP A 552 7.94 31.41 16.93
CA ASP A 552 8.80 32.22 17.80
C ASP A 552 9.95 31.44 18.46
N SER A 553 10.10 30.14 18.16
CA SER A 553 11.11 29.27 18.77
C SER A 553 11.60 28.20 17.80
N LYS A 554 12.44 27.28 18.28
CA LYS A 554 12.65 25.97 17.64
C LYS A 554 11.76 24.96 18.35
N LYS A 555 11.09 24.09 17.60
CA LYS A 555 10.39 22.90 18.14
C LYS A 555 10.74 21.66 17.34
N THR A 556 10.84 20.52 18.01
CA THR A 556 11.08 19.21 17.38
C THR A 556 10.00 18.24 17.82
N TYR A 557 9.39 17.53 16.87
CA TYR A 557 8.34 16.54 17.13
C TYR A 557 8.85 15.13 16.85
N LEU A 558 8.53 14.20 17.75
CA LEU A 558 8.75 12.77 17.55
C LEU A 558 7.63 12.22 16.66
N VAL A 559 7.98 11.59 15.54
CA VAL A 559 7.03 10.91 14.65
C VAL A 559 7.20 9.40 14.81
N LEU A 560 6.18 8.69 15.27
CA LEU A 560 6.19 7.23 15.43
C LEU A 560 5.54 6.57 14.21
N PHE A 561 6.27 5.70 13.51
CA PHE A 561 5.75 4.93 12.37
C PHE A 561 5.23 3.57 12.84
N GLN A 562 3.92 3.39 12.78
CA GLN A 562 3.23 2.23 13.36
C GLN A 562 2.71 1.27 12.28
N ASN A 563 3.22 0.04 12.26
CA ASN A 563 2.73 -1.00 11.37
C ASN A 563 1.45 -1.64 11.94
N SER A 564 0.29 -1.27 11.40
CA SER A 564 -1.02 -1.79 11.83
C SER A 564 -1.25 -3.27 11.50
N ALA A 565 -0.42 -3.88 10.66
CA ALA A 565 -0.47 -5.32 10.42
C ALA A 565 0.03 -6.12 11.63
N GLU A 566 0.81 -5.49 12.50
CA GLU A 566 1.14 -5.94 13.86
C GLU A 566 0.48 -5.00 14.87
N LEU A 567 -0.82 -5.21 15.09
CA LEU A 567 -1.61 -4.24 15.84
C LEU A 567 -1.09 -4.07 17.27
N ARG A 568 -0.97 -2.81 17.69
CA ARG A 568 -0.74 -2.37 19.06
C ARG A 568 -1.85 -1.39 19.46
N PRO A 569 -2.03 -1.12 20.76
CA PRO A 569 -3.14 -0.32 21.28
C PRO A 569 -3.33 1.04 20.60
N THR A 570 -2.24 1.75 20.26
CA THR A 570 -2.33 3.07 19.60
C THR A 570 -2.26 3.03 18.08
N GLY A 571 -2.20 1.86 17.43
CA GLY A 571 -2.27 1.78 15.97
C GLY A 571 -1.37 0.75 15.28
N GLY A 572 -0.33 0.25 15.95
CA GLY A 572 0.60 -0.72 15.35
C GLY A 572 1.97 -0.77 16.02
N PHE A 573 2.76 -1.77 15.66
CA PHE A 573 4.13 -1.92 16.11
C PHE A 573 5.01 -0.76 15.62
N ILE A 574 5.82 -0.17 16.49
CA ILE A 574 6.69 0.96 16.14
C ILE A 574 7.98 0.38 15.57
N GLY A 575 8.13 0.41 14.24
CA GLY A 575 9.34 -0.08 13.56
C GLY A 575 10.43 0.98 13.39
N SER A 576 10.03 2.25 13.32
CA SER A 576 10.94 3.37 13.20
C SER A 576 10.34 4.66 13.76
N TYR A 577 11.18 5.66 13.96
CA TYR A 577 10.76 6.99 14.41
C TYR A 577 11.46 8.10 13.63
N GLY A 578 10.81 9.25 13.51
CA GLY A 578 11.38 10.44 12.89
C GLY A 578 11.43 11.63 13.84
N LEU A 579 12.30 12.59 13.53
CA LEU A 579 12.39 13.86 14.23
C LEU A 579 12.12 14.99 13.25
N LEU A 580 10.96 15.64 13.41
CA LEU A 580 10.50 16.73 12.56
C LEU A 580 10.73 18.07 13.26
N SER A 581 11.60 18.92 12.73
CA SER A 581 11.98 20.17 13.37
C SER A 581 11.50 21.40 12.61
N PHE A 582 10.95 22.38 13.33
CA PHE A 582 10.61 23.70 12.81
C PHE A 582 11.36 24.79 13.58
N GLU A 583 11.72 25.87 12.90
CA GLU A 583 12.30 27.06 13.51
C GLU A 583 11.79 28.33 12.80
N LYS A 584 11.29 29.29 13.59
CA LYS A 584 10.79 30.58 13.08
C LYS A 584 9.75 30.42 11.97
N GLY A 585 8.86 29.43 12.10
CA GLY A 585 7.82 29.15 11.12
C GLY A 585 8.27 28.45 9.84
N LYS A 586 9.54 28.04 9.75
CA LYS A 586 10.11 27.32 8.61
C LYS A 586 10.47 25.90 9.03
N LEU A 587 10.29 24.95 8.11
CA LEU A 587 10.71 23.57 8.28
C LEU A 587 12.24 23.48 8.24
N LEU A 588 12.88 23.00 9.31
CA LEU A 588 14.34 22.89 9.38
C LEU A 588 14.85 21.57 8.79
N ASP A 589 14.37 20.45 9.33
CA ASP A 589 14.85 19.11 8.99
C ASP A 589 13.81 18.04 9.34
N PHE A 590 13.91 16.88 8.68
CA PHE A 590 13.15 15.67 8.96
C PHE A 590 14.05 14.44 8.80
N SER A 591 14.48 13.87 9.93
CA SER A 591 15.25 12.63 9.96
C SER A 591 14.36 11.44 10.32
N VAL A 592 14.71 10.24 9.86
CA VAL A 592 14.05 8.98 10.27
C VAL A 592 15.13 7.96 10.63
N GLU A 593 14.92 7.29 11.75
CA GLU A 593 15.86 6.37 12.41
C GLU A 593 15.15 5.06 12.76
N ASP A 594 15.90 3.95 12.74
CA ASP A 594 15.42 2.62 13.12
C ASP A 594 15.20 2.54 14.65
N ILE A 595 14.09 1.94 15.09
CA ILE A 595 13.74 1.85 16.51
C ILE A 595 14.72 0.98 17.32
N TYR A 596 15.28 -0.06 16.70
CA TYR A 596 16.21 -0.99 17.36
C TYR A 596 17.55 -0.34 17.66
N ALA A 597 17.95 0.66 16.85
CA ALA A 597 19.15 1.46 17.13
C ALA A 597 18.99 2.26 18.43
N ALA A 598 17.80 2.81 18.69
CA ALA A 598 17.50 3.48 19.96
C ALA A 598 17.39 2.47 21.11
N ASP A 599 16.67 1.37 20.92
CA ASP A 599 16.51 0.33 21.95
C ASP A 599 17.86 -0.26 22.41
N GLY A 600 18.80 -0.44 21.49
CA GLY A 600 20.16 -0.90 21.82
C GLY A 600 20.98 0.08 22.67
N GLN A 601 20.57 1.35 22.76
CA GLN A 601 21.20 2.38 23.59
C GLN A 601 20.57 2.52 24.98
N LEU A 602 19.43 1.86 25.23
CA LEU A 602 18.73 1.94 26.51
C LEU A 602 19.62 1.42 27.66
N GLN A 603 19.91 2.29 28.62
CA GLN A 603 20.68 1.94 29.81
C GLN A 603 19.75 1.55 30.97
N GLY A 604 20.00 0.39 31.56
CA GLY A 604 19.27 -0.11 32.72
C GLY A 604 18.07 -0.99 32.37
N TYR A 605 17.24 -1.24 33.39
CA TYR A 605 16.08 -2.12 33.33
C TYR A 605 14.79 -1.32 33.46
N VAL A 606 13.83 -1.60 32.57
CA VAL A 606 12.47 -1.07 32.67
C VAL A 606 11.52 -2.26 32.72
N GLU A 607 10.71 -2.38 33.77
CA GLU A 607 9.76 -3.49 33.87
C GLU A 607 8.71 -3.39 32.74
N PRO A 608 8.58 -4.41 31.87
CA PRO A 608 7.52 -4.45 30.87
C PRO A 608 6.18 -4.82 31.52
N PRO A 609 5.05 -4.43 30.90
CA PRO A 609 3.76 -5.02 31.22
C PRO A 609 3.80 -6.55 31.17
N GLU A 610 3.16 -7.22 32.13
CA GLU A 610 3.22 -8.69 32.25
C GLU A 610 2.89 -9.42 30.94
N PRO A 611 1.86 -9.03 30.15
CA PRO A 611 1.59 -9.70 28.89
C PRO A 611 2.72 -9.54 27.84
N ILE A 612 3.42 -8.41 27.83
CA ILE A 612 4.59 -8.23 26.96
C ILE A 612 5.70 -9.20 27.38
N LYS A 613 5.93 -9.33 28.69
CA LYS A 613 6.94 -10.22 29.26
C LYS A 613 6.66 -11.69 28.92
N GLU A 614 5.43 -12.14 29.15
CA GLU A 614 5.02 -13.54 28.97
C GLU A 614 4.96 -13.93 27.49
N PHE A 615 4.32 -13.11 26.64
CA PHE A 615 4.05 -13.50 25.25
C PHE A 615 5.22 -13.24 24.33
N LEU A 616 6.03 -12.20 24.58
CA LEU A 616 7.19 -11.87 23.74
C LEU A 616 8.51 -12.41 24.31
N GLY A 617 8.52 -12.99 25.52
CA GLY A 617 9.75 -13.40 26.21
C GLY A 617 10.68 -12.22 26.50
N GLN A 618 10.13 -11.02 26.55
CA GLN A 618 10.88 -9.77 26.64
C GLN A 618 11.07 -9.39 28.11
N ASN A 619 12.32 -9.43 28.58
CA ASN A 619 12.62 -9.16 29.99
C ASN A 619 12.56 -7.67 30.35
N SER A 620 12.86 -6.76 29.41
CA SER A 620 12.84 -5.31 29.62
C SER A 620 11.84 -4.63 28.68
N TRP A 621 11.21 -3.55 29.11
CA TRP A 621 10.37 -2.72 28.25
C TRP A 621 11.23 -1.84 27.36
N PHE A 622 10.89 -1.78 26.07
CA PHE A 622 11.62 -1.06 25.05
C PHE A 622 10.77 0.03 24.39
N PHE A 623 11.44 0.95 23.70
CA PHE A 623 10.83 2.09 23.00
C PHE A 623 9.83 1.61 21.95
N ARG A 624 10.15 0.54 21.20
CA ARG A 624 9.24 -0.05 20.20
C ARG A 624 7.87 -0.49 20.72
N ASP A 625 7.75 -0.73 22.03
CA ASP A 625 6.50 -1.13 22.71
C ASP A 625 5.98 -0.04 23.66
N SER A 626 6.45 1.21 23.54
CA SER A 626 6.03 2.32 24.42
C SER A 626 4.54 2.63 24.32
N ASN A 627 3.87 2.15 23.26
CA ASN A 627 2.47 2.36 22.95
C ASN A 627 1.51 1.30 23.52
N TRP A 628 1.86 0.68 24.64
CA TRP A 628 1.01 -0.30 25.35
C TRP A 628 -0.29 0.29 25.91
N ASP A 629 -0.32 1.58 26.24
CA ASP A 629 -1.55 2.23 26.72
C ASP A 629 -2.38 2.69 25.52
N PRO A 630 -3.68 2.33 25.40
CA PRO A 630 -4.51 2.81 24.31
C PRO A 630 -4.80 4.31 24.38
N ASP A 631 -4.64 4.95 25.55
CA ASP A 631 -4.67 6.39 25.66
C ASP A 631 -3.36 6.98 25.13
N PHE A 632 -3.41 7.63 23.97
CA PHE A 632 -2.22 8.21 23.37
C PHE A 632 -1.64 9.37 24.19
N THR A 633 -2.43 10.02 25.05
CA THR A 633 -1.93 11.05 25.98
C THR A 633 -1.09 10.47 27.10
N VAL A 634 -1.15 9.14 27.32
CA VAL A 634 -0.28 8.39 28.23
C VAL A 634 0.89 7.77 27.46
N SER A 635 0.63 7.19 26.29
CA SER A 635 1.65 6.52 25.47
C SER A 635 2.65 7.50 24.81
N ALA A 636 2.23 8.70 24.44
CA ALA A 636 3.12 9.71 23.83
C ALA A 636 4.21 10.18 24.81
N PRO A 637 3.92 10.67 26.03
CA PRO A 637 4.96 11.01 27.00
C PRO A 637 5.90 9.84 27.33
N ARG A 638 5.40 8.59 27.31
CA ARG A 638 6.24 7.41 27.48
C ARG A 638 7.22 7.22 26.32
N ALA A 639 6.77 7.42 25.09
CA ALA A 639 7.62 7.42 23.91
C ALA A 639 8.72 8.51 24.00
N GLU A 640 8.38 9.72 24.44
CA GLU A 640 9.35 10.81 24.67
C GLU A 640 10.38 10.43 25.74
N TRP A 641 9.92 9.79 26.82
CA TRP A 641 10.81 9.30 27.88
C TRP A 641 11.82 8.28 27.35
N PHE A 642 11.36 7.29 26.57
CA PHE A 642 12.26 6.31 25.95
C PHE A 642 13.24 6.98 24.99
N LEU A 643 12.78 7.90 24.13
CA LEU A 643 13.65 8.67 23.25
C LEU A 643 14.74 9.41 24.03
N ASN A 644 14.38 10.09 25.12
CA ASN A 644 15.34 10.78 25.97
C ASN A 644 16.35 9.81 26.61
N LYS A 645 15.89 8.67 27.13
CA LYS A 645 16.77 7.69 27.78
C LYS A 645 17.72 6.97 26.85
N THR A 646 17.34 6.83 25.58
CA THR A 646 18.12 6.16 24.55
C THR A 646 19.05 7.12 23.83
N THR A 647 18.59 8.33 23.50
CA THR A 647 19.31 9.26 22.60
C THR A 647 19.71 10.60 23.24
N SER A 648 19.30 10.87 24.48
CA SER A 648 19.44 12.18 25.16
C SER A 648 18.78 13.36 24.43
N ARG A 649 17.84 13.09 23.51
CA ARG A 649 17.07 14.11 22.79
C ARG A 649 15.73 14.39 23.49
N ASN A 650 15.28 15.63 23.42
CA ASN A 650 13.96 16.06 23.88
C ASN A 650 13.12 16.53 22.68
N VAL A 651 11.81 16.48 22.84
CA VAL A 651 10.82 16.87 21.81
C VAL A 651 9.68 17.66 22.46
N ASP A 652 8.93 18.39 21.64
CA ASP A 652 7.82 19.28 22.03
C ASP A 652 6.43 18.65 21.78
N GLY A 653 6.43 17.36 21.42
CA GLY A 653 5.23 16.57 21.15
C GLY A 653 5.52 15.32 20.32
N VAL A 654 4.49 14.49 20.17
CA VAL A 654 4.52 13.21 19.46
C VAL A 654 3.41 13.13 18.43
N ILE A 655 3.72 12.57 17.27
CA ILE A 655 2.78 12.28 16.18
C ILE A 655 2.88 10.78 15.91
N ALA A 656 1.77 10.04 16.03
CA ALA A 656 1.75 8.64 15.60
C ALA A 656 1.10 8.53 14.22
N VAL A 657 1.82 7.94 13.26
CA VAL A 657 1.37 7.70 11.89
C VAL A 657 1.34 6.20 11.67
N ASN A 658 0.16 5.65 11.38
CA ASN A 658 0.05 4.22 11.11
C ASN A 658 -0.10 3.89 9.62
N LEU A 659 -0.03 2.60 9.28
CA LEU A 659 0.01 2.16 7.87
C LEU A 659 -1.23 2.59 7.05
N PRO A 660 -2.48 2.52 7.58
CA PRO A 660 -3.64 3.14 6.94
C PRO A 660 -3.48 4.64 6.65
N ALA A 661 -2.93 5.43 7.57
CA ALA A 661 -2.67 6.85 7.32
C ALA A 661 -1.65 7.05 6.19
N VAL A 662 -0.58 6.24 6.13
CA VAL A 662 0.39 6.29 5.03
C VAL A 662 -0.27 5.98 3.69
N LYS A 663 -1.21 5.01 3.66
CA LYS A 663 -1.98 4.68 2.46
C LYS A 663 -2.84 5.86 1.97
N GLU A 664 -3.53 6.55 2.88
CA GLU A 664 -4.32 7.75 2.57
C GLU A 664 -3.45 8.89 2.04
N LEU A 665 -2.28 9.11 2.65
CA LEU A 665 -1.31 10.09 2.19
C LEU A 665 -0.77 9.75 0.79
N LEU A 666 -0.43 8.49 0.52
CA LEU A 666 0.00 8.04 -0.80
C LEU A 666 -1.08 8.18 -1.87
N ALA A 667 -2.34 7.88 -1.52
CA ALA A 667 -3.48 8.11 -2.43
C ALA A 667 -3.62 9.59 -2.78
N ALA A 668 -3.30 10.50 -1.85
CA ALA A 668 -3.30 11.94 -2.09
C ALA A 668 -2.10 12.44 -2.91
N THR A 669 -0.89 11.94 -2.66
CA THR A 669 0.35 12.36 -3.35
C THR A 669 0.54 11.71 -4.72
N GLY A 670 -0.08 10.55 -4.93
CA GLY A 670 0.18 9.65 -6.05
C GLY A 670 1.39 8.74 -5.81
N PRO A 671 1.69 7.84 -6.77
CA PRO A 671 2.81 6.90 -6.69
C PRO A 671 4.15 7.57 -6.42
N ILE A 672 4.98 6.90 -5.61
CA ILE A 672 6.32 7.36 -5.22
C ILE A 672 7.35 6.31 -5.62
N THR A 673 8.38 6.75 -6.34
CA THR A 673 9.53 5.91 -6.66
C THR A 673 10.56 6.03 -5.55
N LEU A 674 10.84 4.95 -4.85
CA LEU A 674 11.92 4.90 -3.87
C LEU A 674 13.22 4.54 -4.58
N SER A 675 14.02 5.56 -4.89
CA SER A 675 15.30 5.41 -5.61
C SER A 675 16.23 4.41 -4.93
N ASP A 676 16.24 4.40 -3.60
CA ASP A 676 17.05 3.49 -2.77
C ASP A 676 16.69 2.01 -2.94
N TYR A 677 15.47 1.72 -3.40
CA TYR A 677 14.94 0.37 -3.58
C TYR A 677 14.66 0.05 -5.07
N ASN A 678 14.80 1.04 -5.96
CA ASN A 678 14.44 0.96 -7.37
C ASN A 678 13.01 0.41 -7.60
N GLU A 679 12.07 0.85 -6.75
CA GLU A 679 10.69 0.37 -6.75
C GLU A 679 9.69 1.52 -6.69
N GLU A 680 8.51 1.30 -7.30
CA GLU A 680 7.37 2.20 -7.19
C GLU A 680 6.39 1.71 -6.11
N VAL A 681 6.13 2.59 -5.14
CA VAL A 681 5.18 2.38 -4.06
C VAL A 681 3.90 3.16 -4.34
N THR A 682 2.78 2.47 -4.27
CA THR A 682 1.42 2.98 -4.48
C THR A 682 0.57 2.70 -3.26
N SER A 683 -0.61 3.31 -3.17
CA SER A 683 -1.59 2.99 -2.12
C SER A 683 -2.03 1.52 -2.12
N ASP A 684 -1.91 0.84 -3.27
CA ASP A 684 -2.42 -0.52 -3.47
C ASP A 684 -1.37 -1.57 -3.13
N ASN A 685 -0.08 -1.29 -3.43
CA ASN A 685 1.02 -2.22 -3.15
C ASN A 685 1.78 -1.92 -1.85
N LEU A 686 1.43 -0.83 -1.14
CA LEU A 686 2.13 -0.36 0.07
C LEU A 686 2.37 -1.48 1.08
N PHE A 687 1.34 -2.26 1.39
CA PHE A 687 1.45 -3.35 2.35
C PHE A 687 2.47 -4.39 1.87
N GLU A 688 2.30 -4.93 0.66
CA GLU A 688 3.20 -5.95 0.10
C GLU A 688 4.66 -5.49 0.07
N ARG A 689 4.90 -4.21 -0.27
CA ARG A 689 6.25 -3.62 -0.32
C ARG A 689 6.84 -3.38 1.07
N ALA A 690 6.06 -2.82 1.99
CA ALA A 690 6.49 -2.61 3.37
C ALA A 690 6.88 -3.94 4.03
N GLU A 691 6.09 -4.98 3.77
CA GLU A 691 6.36 -6.32 4.29
C GLU A 691 7.59 -6.96 3.66
N TYR A 692 7.74 -6.92 2.32
CA TYR A 692 8.93 -7.41 1.62
C TYR A 692 10.24 -6.84 2.19
N HIS A 693 10.30 -5.52 2.37
CA HIS A 693 11.53 -4.85 2.83
C HIS A 693 11.74 -4.91 4.35
N SER A 694 10.68 -5.16 5.14
CA SER A 694 10.82 -5.36 6.59
C SER A 694 11.50 -6.69 6.94
N GLU A 695 11.42 -7.71 6.09
CA GLU A 695 11.87 -9.08 6.40
C GLU A 695 13.15 -9.51 5.68
N ILE A 696 13.36 -9.07 4.43
CA ILE A 696 14.53 -9.50 3.66
C ILE A 696 15.76 -8.80 4.23
N ASP A 697 16.57 -9.51 5.01
CA ASP A 697 17.78 -9.07 5.72
C ASP A 697 17.59 -8.37 7.08
N PHE A 698 16.59 -8.76 7.90
CA PHE A 698 16.51 -8.29 9.29
C PHE A 698 17.59 -8.97 10.17
N PHE A 699 18.61 -8.20 10.56
CA PHE A 699 19.56 -8.55 11.63
C PHE A 699 19.53 -7.45 12.71
N PRO A 700 19.24 -7.78 13.98
CA PRO A 700 19.28 -6.80 15.07
C PRO A 700 20.67 -6.14 15.17
N GLY A 701 20.72 -4.79 15.05
CA GLY A 701 21.95 -4.01 15.22
C GLY A 701 22.74 -3.66 13.95
N SER A 702 22.26 -4.01 12.74
CA SER A 702 22.89 -3.54 11.49
C SER A 702 22.54 -2.08 11.20
N THR A 703 23.50 -1.17 11.32
CA THR A 703 23.33 0.26 11.00
C THR A 703 23.34 0.56 9.49
N GLN A 704 23.47 -0.46 8.63
CA GLN A 704 23.64 -0.30 7.18
C GLN A 704 22.37 -0.52 6.35
N LYS A 705 21.28 -1.03 6.93
CA LYS A 705 20.03 -1.23 6.19
C LYS A 705 19.20 0.06 6.21
N LYS A 706 18.75 0.51 5.04
CA LYS A 706 17.80 1.62 4.93
C LYS A 706 16.45 1.13 5.45
N ASP A 707 15.80 1.90 6.33
CA ASP A 707 14.41 1.63 6.73
C ASP A 707 13.48 1.99 5.56
N PHE A 708 12.67 1.04 5.10
CA PHE A 708 11.74 1.23 3.98
C PHE A 708 10.64 2.22 4.33
N LEU A 709 10.00 2.09 5.50
CA LEU A 709 8.93 3.00 5.91
C LEU A 709 9.48 4.41 6.13
N GLY A 710 10.69 4.53 6.67
CA GLY A 710 11.39 5.79 6.80
C GLY A 710 11.81 6.41 5.48
N ALA A 711 12.28 5.61 4.50
CA ALA A 711 12.56 6.09 3.15
C ALA A 711 11.29 6.58 2.45
N LEU A 712 10.21 5.81 2.58
CA LEU A 712 8.91 6.19 2.05
C LEU A 712 8.39 7.47 2.71
N ALA A 713 8.53 7.59 4.03
CA ALA A 713 8.14 8.79 4.75
C ALA A 713 8.92 10.02 4.26
N ARG A 714 10.25 9.90 4.04
CA ARG A 714 11.07 10.98 3.47
C ARG A 714 10.58 11.40 2.09
N GLU A 715 10.33 10.46 1.19
CA GLU A 715 9.85 10.78 -0.16
C GLU A 715 8.42 11.35 -0.18
N ILE A 716 7.51 10.83 0.66
CA ILE A 716 6.18 11.43 0.87
C ILE A 716 6.35 12.87 1.32
N PHE A 717 7.24 13.09 2.28
CA PHE A 717 7.50 14.41 2.84
C PHE A 717 8.09 15.38 1.82
N ASP A 718 9.05 14.94 1.00
CA ASP A 718 9.59 15.74 -0.10
C ASP A 718 8.55 16.06 -1.16
N ARG A 719 7.60 15.14 -1.40
CA ARG A 719 6.46 15.38 -2.29
C ARG A 719 5.49 16.39 -1.71
N VAL A 720 5.23 16.35 -0.40
CA VAL A 720 4.45 17.36 0.32
C VAL A 720 5.14 18.72 0.16
N LYS A 721 6.45 18.83 0.45
CA LYS A 721 7.22 20.07 0.32
C LYS A 721 7.11 20.74 -1.06
N ASN A 722 7.05 19.93 -2.11
CA ASN A 722 7.00 20.38 -3.51
C ASN A 722 5.59 20.33 -4.13
N SER A 723 4.55 20.04 -3.34
CA SER A 723 3.21 19.87 -3.85
C SER A 723 2.57 21.20 -4.27
N SER A 724 1.78 21.15 -5.35
CA SER A 724 0.93 22.26 -5.75
C SER A 724 -0.20 22.52 -4.74
N ALA A 725 -0.88 23.67 -4.87
CA ALA A 725 -2.06 24.01 -4.06
C ALA A 725 -3.18 22.95 -4.13
N SER A 726 -3.37 22.32 -5.30
CA SER A 726 -4.35 21.23 -5.47
C SER A 726 -3.92 19.96 -4.74
N GLY A 727 -2.62 19.62 -4.78
CA GLY A 727 -2.08 18.50 -4.00
C GLY A 727 -2.14 18.75 -2.49
N MET A 728 -1.91 19.99 -2.03
CA MET A 728 -2.08 20.40 -0.63
C MET A 728 -3.50 20.22 -0.13
N LEU A 729 -4.51 20.47 -0.98
CA LEU A 729 -5.91 20.22 -0.63
C LEU A 729 -6.24 18.72 -0.54
N LYS A 730 -5.66 17.88 -1.41
CA LYS A 730 -5.83 16.43 -1.30
C LYS A 730 -5.15 15.89 -0.05
N LEU A 731 -3.95 16.38 0.25
CA LEU A 731 -3.21 16.07 1.47
C LEU A 731 -3.97 16.49 2.72
N SER A 732 -4.56 17.69 2.75
CA SER A 732 -5.36 18.12 3.90
C SER A 732 -6.59 17.25 4.11
N GLN A 733 -7.23 16.78 3.04
CA GLN A 733 -8.35 15.83 3.12
C GLN A 733 -7.90 14.45 3.64
N ALA A 734 -6.74 13.95 3.19
CA ALA A 734 -6.18 12.70 3.68
C ALA A 734 -5.79 12.80 5.17
N LEU A 735 -5.20 13.93 5.59
CA LEU A 735 -4.88 14.20 7.00
C LEU A 735 -6.15 14.28 7.85
N GLU A 736 -7.17 15.02 7.40
CA GLU A 736 -8.45 15.13 8.09
C GLU A 736 -9.13 13.76 8.25
N THR A 737 -9.17 12.97 7.18
CA THR A 737 -9.73 11.61 7.19
C THR A 737 -8.95 10.72 8.17
N SER A 738 -7.62 10.79 8.13
CA SER A 738 -6.74 10.02 9.01
C SER A 738 -6.90 10.41 10.49
N LEU A 739 -7.03 11.71 10.79
CA LEU A 739 -7.30 12.22 12.13
C LEU A 739 -8.66 11.76 12.66
N ALA A 740 -9.72 11.92 11.85
CA ALA A 740 -11.07 11.51 12.22
C ALA A 740 -11.17 10.00 12.47
N GLN A 741 -10.47 9.20 11.66
CA GLN A 741 -10.44 7.74 11.76
C GLN A 741 -9.38 7.22 12.77
N LYS A 742 -8.75 8.09 13.56
CA LYS A 742 -7.68 7.71 14.51
C LYS A 742 -6.53 6.93 13.86
N GLN A 743 -6.22 7.22 12.60
CA GLN A 743 -5.05 6.71 11.89
C GLN A 743 -3.83 7.61 12.07
N LEU A 744 -4.08 8.86 12.44
CA LEU A 744 -3.08 9.85 12.81
C LEU A 744 -3.44 10.40 14.20
N LEU A 745 -2.51 10.37 15.14
CA LEU A 745 -2.71 10.85 16.51
C LEU A 745 -1.68 11.92 16.85
N PHE A 746 -2.09 12.95 17.59
CA PHE A 746 -1.22 14.05 18.00
C PHE A 746 -1.19 14.22 19.52
N TYR A 747 -0.01 14.48 20.05
CA TYR A 747 0.20 14.93 21.41
C TYR A 747 1.14 16.12 21.37
N LEU A 748 0.73 17.26 21.92
CA LEU A 748 1.51 18.50 21.93
C LEU A 748 1.67 19.00 23.37
N HIS A 749 2.85 19.53 23.71
CA HIS A 749 3.07 20.12 25.04
C HIS A 749 2.37 21.47 25.22
N ASP A 750 2.10 22.17 24.13
CA ASP A 750 1.36 23.44 24.16
C ASP A 750 -0.09 23.20 24.59
N ALA A 751 -0.43 23.62 25.82
CA ALA A 751 -1.72 23.35 26.44
C ALA A 751 -2.92 23.85 25.62
N GLY A 752 -2.77 24.99 24.92
CA GLY A 752 -3.82 25.53 24.05
C GLY A 752 -4.10 24.62 22.85
N SER A 753 -3.04 24.20 22.16
CA SER A 753 -3.14 23.27 21.03
C SER A 753 -3.62 21.89 21.46
N GLN A 754 -3.09 21.35 22.57
CA GLN A 754 -3.50 20.04 23.09
C GLN A 754 -4.97 20.00 23.48
N ARG A 755 -5.50 21.07 24.08
CA ARG A 755 -6.92 21.19 24.39
C ARG A 755 -7.79 21.10 23.13
N LEU A 756 -7.41 21.80 22.06
CA LEU A 756 -8.12 21.74 20.78
C LEU A 756 -8.07 20.32 20.18
N LEU A 757 -6.92 19.64 20.26
CA LEU A 757 -6.79 18.24 19.82
C LEU A 757 -7.70 17.29 20.62
N LEU A 758 -7.83 17.50 21.93
CA LEU A 758 -8.74 16.74 22.79
C LEU A 758 -10.21 17.00 22.45
N GLU A 759 -10.60 18.28 22.26
CA GLU A 759 -11.96 18.67 21.89
C GLU A 759 -12.38 18.09 20.52
N GLN A 760 -11.43 17.89 19.61
CA GLN A 760 -11.65 17.24 18.30
C GLN A 760 -11.41 15.72 18.31
N ASN A 761 -11.03 15.14 19.46
CA ASN A 761 -10.70 13.73 19.61
C ASN A 761 -9.55 13.26 18.67
N TRP A 762 -8.65 14.18 18.32
CA TRP A 762 -7.43 13.95 17.53
C TRP A 762 -6.22 13.62 18.41
N ALA A 763 -6.36 13.80 19.73
CA ALA A 763 -5.33 13.48 20.70
C ALA A 763 -5.17 11.98 21.00
N GLY A 764 -6.05 11.13 20.46
CA GLY A 764 -6.04 9.69 20.74
C GLY A 764 -6.30 9.33 22.22
N ALA A 765 -6.89 10.24 23.00
CA ALA A 765 -7.31 9.96 24.37
C ALA A 765 -8.44 8.92 24.40
N LEU A 766 -8.65 8.29 25.57
CA LEU A 766 -9.83 7.46 25.77
C LEU A 766 -11.09 8.28 25.46
N PHE A 767 -11.90 7.79 24.52
CA PHE A 767 -13.04 8.54 24.02
C PHE A 767 -14.04 8.81 25.15
N ALA A 768 -14.36 10.07 25.40
CA ALA A 768 -15.28 10.50 26.44
C ALA A 768 -16.24 11.56 25.86
N PRO A 769 -17.35 11.15 25.22
CA PRO A 769 -18.29 12.10 24.64
C PRO A 769 -18.94 12.97 25.72
N SER A 770 -19.18 14.24 25.40
CA SER A 770 -19.88 15.17 26.29
C SER A 770 -21.34 14.74 26.43
N LEU A 771 -21.67 14.14 27.57
CA LEU A 771 -23.04 13.81 27.97
C LEU A 771 -23.57 15.01 28.76
N ASN A 772 -24.38 15.87 28.13
CA ASN A 772 -25.02 17.00 28.80
C ASN A 772 -26.39 16.57 29.34
N PRO A 773 -26.54 16.18 30.63
CA PRO A 773 -27.83 15.83 31.20
C PRO A 773 -28.72 17.08 31.31
N ALA A 774 -29.99 16.94 30.94
CA ALA A 774 -30.99 17.93 31.32
C ALA A 774 -31.49 17.61 32.73
N ALA A 775 -31.87 18.63 33.51
CA ALA A 775 -32.38 18.43 34.88
C ALA A 775 -33.56 17.43 34.94
N ASP A 776 -34.40 17.44 33.90
CA ASP A 776 -35.57 16.57 33.78
C ASP A 776 -35.29 15.25 33.03
N GLN A 777 -34.06 15.02 32.54
CA GLN A 777 -33.71 13.84 31.76
C GLN A 777 -32.27 13.39 32.09
N PRO A 778 -32.10 12.61 33.17
CA PRO A 778 -30.80 12.06 33.55
C PRO A 778 -30.28 11.08 32.48
N ILE A 779 -28.95 10.93 32.43
CA ILE A 779 -28.26 10.09 31.44
C ILE A 779 -27.53 8.95 32.16
N THR A 780 -27.84 7.71 31.80
CA THR A 780 -27.04 6.52 32.16
C THR A 780 -26.17 6.15 30.97
N GLY A 781 -24.86 5.97 31.18
CA GLY A 781 -23.91 5.66 30.11
C GLY A 781 -23.32 4.25 30.21
N ASP A 782 -23.41 3.49 29.13
CA ASP A 782 -22.60 2.30 28.87
C ASP A 782 -21.37 2.69 28.05
N TYR A 783 -20.24 2.06 28.33
CA TYR A 783 -18.98 2.29 27.63
C TYR A 783 -18.32 0.96 27.30
N ALA A 784 -18.05 0.74 26.03
CA ALA A 784 -17.34 -0.44 25.56
C ALA A 784 -16.19 -0.03 24.65
N PHE A 785 -14.96 -0.36 25.05
CA PHE A 785 -13.79 -0.20 24.19
C PHE A 785 -12.93 -1.46 24.26
N SER A 786 -12.92 -2.20 23.16
CA SER A 786 -12.14 -3.42 22.98
C SER A 786 -10.81 -3.07 22.34
N VAL A 787 -9.72 -3.36 23.04
CA VAL A 787 -8.35 -3.01 22.67
C VAL A 787 -7.52 -4.28 22.51
N GLU A 788 -7.04 -4.51 21.30
CA GLU A 788 -6.19 -5.65 20.97
C GLU A 788 -4.70 -5.25 20.92
N ALA A 789 -3.85 -6.12 21.46
CA ALA A 789 -2.41 -6.07 21.23
C ALA A 789 -1.95 -7.41 20.65
N ASN A 790 -1.56 -7.42 19.37
CA ASN A 790 -1.08 -8.63 18.70
C ASN A 790 0.32 -9.00 19.19
N LEU A 791 0.41 -9.95 20.11
CA LEU A 791 1.67 -10.46 20.66
C LEU A 791 2.10 -11.78 19.98
N GLY A 792 1.53 -12.11 18.82
CA GLY A 792 1.88 -13.29 18.03
C GLY A 792 3.12 -13.13 17.15
N ILE A 793 3.74 -11.94 17.14
CA ILE A 793 4.94 -11.61 16.33
C ILE A 793 4.72 -11.97 14.86
N ASN A 794 3.60 -11.50 14.29
CA ASN A 794 3.21 -11.75 12.90
C ASN A 794 2.28 -10.66 12.38
N LYS A 795 2.05 -10.64 11.06
CA LYS A 795 1.23 -9.63 10.38
C LYS A 795 -0.24 -10.06 10.24
N ALA A 796 -0.73 -10.94 11.11
CA ALA A 796 -2.04 -11.55 10.96
C ALA A 796 -3.19 -10.53 10.95
N ASN A 797 -3.01 -9.32 11.51
CA ASN A 797 -4.05 -8.28 11.48
C ASN A 797 -4.45 -7.86 10.06
N TYR A 798 -3.56 -7.99 9.07
CA TYR A 798 -3.90 -7.72 7.67
C TYR A 798 -4.95 -8.71 7.12
N PHE A 799 -4.90 -9.97 7.58
CA PHE A 799 -5.82 -11.03 7.17
C PHE A 799 -7.00 -11.21 8.13
N LEU A 800 -7.10 -10.39 9.18
CA LEU A 800 -8.12 -10.54 10.21
C LEU A 800 -9.35 -9.70 9.86
N LYS A 801 -10.52 -10.33 9.89
CA LYS A 801 -11.80 -9.61 9.90
C LYS A 801 -12.40 -9.69 11.30
N ARG A 802 -13.06 -8.60 11.71
CA ARG A 802 -13.76 -8.49 12.99
C ARG A 802 -15.22 -8.11 12.73
N ASN A 803 -16.10 -8.57 13.59
CA ASN A 803 -17.49 -8.12 13.66
C ASN A 803 -17.85 -7.93 15.14
N LEU A 804 -18.40 -6.77 15.49
CA LEU A 804 -18.70 -6.41 16.87
C LEU A 804 -20.20 -6.27 17.10
N GLU A 805 -20.69 -6.87 18.17
CA GLU A 805 -22.06 -6.69 18.64
C GLU A 805 -22.06 -6.26 20.12
N GLN A 806 -22.72 -5.15 20.42
CA GLN A 806 -22.93 -4.65 21.78
C GLN A 806 -24.42 -4.77 22.11
N GLN A 807 -24.76 -5.72 22.97
CA GLN A 807 -26.14 -5.96 23.39
C GLN A 807 -26.35 -5.50 24.83
N LEU A 808 -27.37 -4.68 25.06
CA LEU A 808 -27.83 -4.25 26.37
C LEU A 808 -29.24 -4.76 26.62
N THR A 809 -29.50 -5.22 27.84
CA THR A 809 -30.82 -5.65 28.29
C THR A 809 -31.16 -4.92 29.59
N LEU A 810 -32.14 -4.03 29.51
CA LEU A 810 -32.70 -3.35 30.67
C LEU A 810 -33.67 -4.32 31.36
N LEU A 811 -33.38 -4.62 32.62
CA LEU A 811 -34.19 -5.50 33.45
C LEU A 811 -35.36 -4.73 34.09
N LYS A 812 -36.33 -5.46 34.67
CA LYS A 812 -37.50 -4.85 35.29
C LYS A 812 -37.17 -3.94 36.48
N ASN A 813 -36.06 -4.19 37.15
CA ASN A 813 -35.51 -3.38 38.25
C ASN A 813 -34.62 -2.23 37.75
N ARG A 814 -34.63 -1.92 36.45
CA ARG A 814 -33.80 -0.91 35.77
C ARG A 814 -32.30 -1.21 35.71
N GLU A 815 -31.84 -2.35 36.23
CA GLU A 815 -30.46 -2.80 36.04
C GLU A 815 -30.19 -3.07 34.55
N ILE A 816 -28.93 -2.91 34.14
CA ILE A 816 -28.51 -3.11 32.76
C ILE A 816 -27.52 -4.25 32.71
N LEU A 817 -27.89 -5.31 31.98
CA LEU A 817 -27.01 -6.40 31.62
C LEU A 817 -26.46 -6.14 30.22
N SER A 818 -25.13 -6.10 30.09
CA SER A 818 -24.45 -5.84 28.82
C SER A 818 -23.66 -7.07 28.37
N VAL A 819 -23.64 -7.32 27.07
CA VAL A 819 -22.83 -8.35 26.41
C VAL A 819 -22.09 -7.71 25.24
N THR A 820 -20.77 -7.68 25.33
CA THR A 820 -19.90 -7.35 24.20
C THR A 820 -19.49 -8.64 23.51
N THR A 821 -19.78 -8.75 22.22
CA THR A 821 -19.40 -9.88 21.38
C THR A 821 -18.43 -9.42 20.30
N ILE A 822 -17.31 -10.15 20.15
CA ILE A 822 -16.34 -9.92 19.09
C ILE A 822 -16.16 -11.24 18.32
N GLU A 823 -16.48 -11.22 17.04
CA GLU A 823 -16.26 -12.34 16.13
C GLU A 823 -15.03 -12.07 15.28
N TYR A 824 -14.02 -12.92 15.43
CA TYR A 824 -12.81 -12.93 14.64
C TYR A 824 -12.91 -13.94 13.51
N GLN A 825 -12.38 -13.57 12.34
CA GLN A 825 -12.09 -14.50 11.26
C GLN A 825 -10.65 -14.28 10.80
N ASN A 826 -9.78 -15.27 11.01
CA ASN A 826 -8.40 -15.24 10.57
C ASN A 826 -8.29 -15.87 9.18
N GLN A 827 -8.09 -15.02 8.16
CA GLN A 827 -7.98 -15.44 6.76
C GLN A 827 -6.51 -15.67 6.33
N SER A 828 -5.59 -15.78 7.29
CA SER A 828 -4.18 -16.06 6.99
C SER A 828 -4.06 -17.36 6.17
N PRO A 829 -3.26 -17.36 5.10
CA PRO A 829 -3.19 -18.49 4.17
C PRO A 829 -2.52 -19.74 4.76
N ALA A 830 -1.61 -19.56 5.72
CA ALA A 830 -0.89 -20.61 6.44
C ALA A 830 -0.45 -20.08 7.81
N ASP A 831 0.05 -20.97 8.68
CA ASP A 831 0.73 -20.62 9.94
C ASP A 831 2.16 -20.08 9.72
N ALA A 832 2.39 -19.52 8.53
CA ALA A 832 3.66 -18.97 8.08
C ALA A 832 3.44 -17.51 7.65
N TRP A 833 4.55 -16.78 7.61
CA TRP A 833 4.61 -15.38 7.22
C TRP A 833 3.93 -15.11 5.87
N PRO A 834 3.30 -13.93 5.63
CA PRO A 834 3.16 -12.77 6.53
C PRO A 834 2.04 -12.91 7.57
N GLY A 835 1.10 -13.83 7.36
CA GLY A 835 0.02 -14.11 8.30
C GLY A 835 0.48 -14.96 9.48
N GLY A 836 -0.44 -15.71 10.06
CA GLY A 836 -0.13 -16.70 11.08
C GLY A 836 -1.27 -16.85 12.08
N ILE A 837 -1.05 -17.68 13.11
CA ILE A 837 -1.96 -17.72 14.26
C ILE A 837 -2.01 -16.33 14.91
N TYR A 838 -3.22 -15.76 15.00
CA TYR A 838 -3.40 -14.46 15.63
C TYR A 838 -3.45 -14.64 17.15
N ARG A 839 -2.41 -14.21 17.85
CA ARG A 839 -2.34 -14.21 19.32
C ARG A 839 -2.43 -12.78 19.82
N THR A 840 -3.53 -12.44 20.48
CA THR A 840 -3.76 -11.09 21.00
C THR A 840 -4.00 -11.12 22.49
N TYR A 841 -3.53 -10.10 23.18
CA TYR A 841 -3.98 -9.80 24.53
C TYR A 841 -5.10 -8.75 24.43
N LEU A 842 -6.34 -9.19 24.67
CA LEU A 842 -7.54 -8.37 24.54
C LEU A 842 -7.82 -7.68 25.87
N ARG A 843 -7.98 -6.35 25.84
CA ARG A 843 -8.44 -5.55 26.97
C ARG A 843 -9.79 -4.93 26.68
N GLN A 844 -10.75 -5.12 27.58
CA GLN A 844 -12.06 -4.51 27.52
C GLN A 844 -12.16 -3.40 28.58
N TYR A 845 -12.34 -2.16 28.12
CA TYR A 845 -12.59 -1.01 28.99
C TYR A 845 -14.10 -0.80 29.14
N LEU A 846 -14.54 -0.72 30.40
CA LEU A 846 -15.93 -0.61 30.83
C LEU A 846 -16.07 0.56 31.82
N PRO A 847 -17.29 1.05 32.11
CA PRO A 847 -17.50 1.98 33.22
C PRO A 847 -16.94 1.40 34.53
N GLN A 848 -16.25 2.20 35.35
CA GLN A 848 -15.62 1.75 36.60
C GLN A 848 -16.56 0.96 37.51
N ASN A 849 -17.83 1.32 37.58
CA ASN A 849 -18.85 0.66 38.40
C ASN A 849 -19.43 -0.60 37.74
N SER A 850 -18.77 -1.22 36.78
CA SER A 850 -19.25 -2.45 36.16
C SER A 850 -18.85 -3.68 36.96
N THR A 851 -19.68 -4.71 36.94
CA THR A 851 -19.36 -6.03 37.53
C THR A 851 -19.25 -7.07 36.44
N LEU A 852 -18.08 -7.70 36.28
CA LEU A 852 -17.89 -8.81 35.35
C LEU A 852 -18.70 -10.04 35.79
N ILE A 853 -19.45 -10.64 34.86
CA ILE A 853 -20.24 -11.86 35.10
C ILE A 853 -19.58 -13.08 34.46
N SER A 854 -19.15 -12.97 33.20
CA SER A 854 -18.47 -14.07 32.50
C SER A 854 -17.71 -13.58 31.27
N VAL A 855 -16.63 -14.27 30.95
CA VAL A 855 -15.98 -14.23 29.63
C VAL A 855 -16.04 -15.62 29.02
N LYS A 856 -16.42 -15.70 27.74
CA LYS A 856 -16.33 -16.90 26.93
C LYS A 856 -15.43 -16.64 25.73
N VAL A 857 -14.56 -17.60 25.44
CA VAL A 857 -13.68 -17.61 24.27
C VAL A 857 -13.99 -18.90 23.51
N ALA A 858 -14.51 -18.77 22.29
CA ALA A 858 -15.25 -19.83 21.61
C ALA A 858 -16.35 -20.40 22.52
N ASP A 859 -16.36 -21.71 22.76
CA ASP A 859 -17.33 -22.37 23.65
C ASP A 859 -16.84 -22.49 25.10
N ALA A 860 -15.60 -22.08 25.39
CA ALA A 860 -14.99 -22.21 26.71
C ALA A 860 -15.26 -20.97 27.57
N LYS A 861 -15.88 -21.17 28.74
CA LYS A 861 -15.99 -20.13 29.76
C LYS A 861 -14.69 -20.02 30.53
N LEU A 862 -14.07 -18.84 30.54
CA LEU A 862 -12.85 -18.59 31.29
C LEU A 862 -13.14 -18.51 32.80
N ASN A 863 -12.16 -18.90 33.61
CA ASN A 863 -12.21 -18.69 35.05
C ASN A 863 -11.97 -17.20 35.33
N LEU A 864 -12.83 -16.59 36.13
CA LEU A 864 -12.76 -15.14 36.42
C LEU A 864 -11.48 -14.74 37.16
N LYS A 865 -10.77 -15.68 37.79
CA LYS A 865 -9.47 -15.45 38.43
C LYS A 865 -8.32 -15.30 37.43
N ASP A 866 -8.49 -15.80 36.22
CA ASP A 866 -7.48 -15.77 35.15
C ASP A 866 -7.66 -14.52 34.25
N ILE A 867 -8.56 -13.62 34.64
CA ILE A 867 -8.85 -12.37 33.94
C ILE A 867 -8.23 -11.25 34.76
N ASP A 868 -7.31 -10.53 34.14
CA ASP A 868 -6.68 -9.37 34.76
C ASP A 868 -7.71 -8.26 34.92
N GLN A 869 -7.81 -7.71 36.13
CA GLN A 869 -8.73 -6.61 36.43
C GLN A 869 -7.96 -5.44 37.00
N ALA A 870 -8.10 -4.28 36.39
CA ALA A 870 -7.47 -3.04 36.85
C ALA A 870 -8.46 -1.88 36.73
N ILE A 871 -8.28 -0.87 37.59
CA ILE A 871 -8.96 0.42 37.43
C ILE A 871 -7.96 1.40 36.81
N VAL A 872 -8.32 1.96 35.65
CA VAL A 872 -7.52 2.96 34.93
C VAL A 872 -8.40 4.19 34.74
N GLY A 873 -8.08 5.27 35.46
CA GLY A 873 -8.94 6.45 35.51
C GLY A 873 -10.32 6.10 36.05
N ASP A 874 -11.36 6.38 35.27
CA ASP A 874 -12.78 6.10 35.55
C ASP A 874 -13.29 4.83 34.83
N LYS A 875 -12.38 3.93 34.45
CA LYS A 875 -12.70 2.69 33.73
C LYS A 875 -12.26 1.44 34.49
N LEU A 876 -13.09 0.40 34.41
CA LEU A 876 -12.70 -0.98 34.73
C LEU A 876 -12.10 -1.59 33.46
N VAL A 877 -10.90 -2.16 33.57
CA VAL A 877 -10.18 -2.81 32.47
C VAL A 877 -10.11 -4.31 32.75
N LEU A 878 -10.58 -5.11 31.80
CA LEU A 878 -10.54 -6.57 31.85
C LEU A 878 -9.57 -7.07 30.78
N GLY A 879 -8.49 -7.75 31.16
CA GLY A 879 -7.46 -8.26 30.25
C GLY A 879 -7.40 -9.79 30.21
N PHE A 880 -7.33 -10.37 29.01
CA PHE A 880 -7.15 -11.82 28.82
C PHE A 880 -6.64 -12.15 27.41
N PRO A 881 -5.94 -13.29 27.22
CA PRO A 881 -5.44 -13.68 25.91
C PRO A 881 -6.51 -14.32 25.02
N VAL A 882 -6.40 -14.08 23.73
CA VAL A 882 -7.24 -14.67 22.67
C VAL A 882 -6.34 -15.19 21.55
N THR A 883 -6.57 -16.42 21.12
CA THR A 883 -5.81 -17.05 20.03
C THR A 883 -6.75 -17.51 18.93
N VAL A 884 -6.60 -16.96 17.72
CA VAL A 884 -7.42 -17.29 16.55
C VAL A 884 -6.56 -18.04 15.53
N PRO A 885 -6.76 -19.37 15.36
CA PRO A 885 -6.01 -20.16 14.40
C PRO A 885 -6.22 -19.69 12.96
N VAL A 886 -5.27 -20.00 12.08
CA VAL A 886 -5.35 -19.70 10.65
C VAL A 886 -6.57 -20.37 10.01
N LYS A 887 -7.20 -19.69 9.04
CA LYS A 887 -8.42 -20.13 8.33
C LYS A 887 -9.57 -20.50 9.26
N ASN A 888 -9.59 -19.98 10.48
CA ASN A 888 -10.60 -20.28 11.47
C ASN A 888 -11.28 -19.00 11.98
N SER A 889 -12.43 -19.18 12.61
CA SER A 889 -13.18 -18.13 13.27
C SER A 889 -13.24 -18.40 14.77
N LEU A 890 -13.31 -17.33 15.55
CA LEU A 890 -13.43 -17.42 16.99
C LEU A 890 -14.36 -16.32 17.49
N LYS A 891 -15.24 -16.65 18.42
CA LYS A 891 -16.15 -15.71 19.06
C LYS A 891 -15.71 -15.45 20.50
N VAL A 892 -15.66 -14.19 20.91
CA VAL A 892 -15.46 -13.78 22.30
C VAL A 892 -16.75 -13.13 22.79
N GLU A 893 -17.25 -13.54 23.96
CA GLU A 893 -18.40 -12.92 24.63
C GLU A 893 -18.01 -12.46 26.04
N ILE A 894 -18.19 -11.17 26.32
CA ILE A 894 -17.91 -10.57 27.62
C ILE A 894 -19.24 -10.07 28.19
N THR A 895 -19.71 -10.70 29.26
CA THR A 895 -20.96 -10.36 29.94
C THR A 895 -20.67 -9.64 31.23
N TYR A 896 -21.25 -8.45 31.42
CA TYR A 896 -21.09 -7.62 32.61
C TYR A 896 -22.40 -6.92 32.96
N ARG A 897 -22.50 -6.50 34.22
CA ARG A 897 -23.61 -5.68 34.73
C ARG A 897 -23.11 -4.27 34.97
N LEU A 898 -23.88 -3.26 34.55
CA LEU A 898 -23.69 -1.90 35.03
C LEU A 898 -24.35 -1.78 36.40
N ASN A 899 -23.59 -1.39 37.43
CA ASN A 899 -24.16 -1.25 38.78
C ASN A 899 -25.04 -0.01 38.92
N ASP A 900 -24.89 0.98 38.03
CA ASP A 900 -25.77 2.14 37.94
C ASP A 900 -27.03 1.77 37.10
N PRO A 901 -28.23 1.72 37.71
CA PRO A 901 -29.45 1.43 36.96
C PRO A 901 -29.79 2.58 35.99
N LEU A 902 -30.72 2.34 35.06
CA LEU A 902 -31.28 3.41 34.24
C LEU A 902 -31.87 4.50 35.15
N ALA A 903 -31.26 5.69 35.13
CA ALA A 903 -31.72 6.85 35.84
C ALA A 903 -32.98 7.41 35.16
N ILE A 904 -34.01 7.69 35.94
CA ILE A 904 -35.28 8.26 35.47
C ILE A 904 -35.66 9.39 36.43
N ALA A 905 -35.92 10.57 35.88
CA ALA A 905 -36.50 11.71 36.59
C ALA A 905 -37.68 12.24 35.77
N ASN A 906 -38.78 12.64 36.42
CA ASN A 906 -39.98 13.13 35.73
C ASN A 906 -40.46 12.21 34.60
N GLN A 907 -40.43 10.89 34.85
CA GLN A 907 -40.75 9.81 33.88
C GLN A 907 -39.83 9.73 32.66
N GLN A 908 -38.77 10.53 32.58
CA GLN A 908 -37.84 10.53 31.46
C GLN A 908 -36.46 10.03 31.89
N GLY A 909 -35.79 9.28 31.01
CA GLY A 909 -34.42 8.84 31.20
C GLY A 909 -33.74 8.64 29.85
N ARG A 910 -32.44 8.90 29.77
CA ARG A 910 -31.65 8.70 28.55
C ARG A 910 -30.60 7.62 28.79
N LEU A 911 -30.52 6.67 27.87
CA LEU A 911 -29.42 5.71 27.78
C LEU A 911 -28.44 6.15 26.70
N ALA A 912 -27.17 6.25 27.07
CA ALA A 912 -26.04 6.51 26.20
C ALA A 912 -25.25 5.21 26.02
N VAL A 913 -24.99 4.80 24.79
CA VAL A 913 -24.12 3.65 24.47
C VAL A 913 -22.91 4.15 23.70
N VAL A 914 -21.73 4.07 24.32
CA VAL A 914 -20.46 4.52 23.74
C VAL A 914 -19.65 3.29 23.31
N VAL A 915 -19.28 3.23 22.03
CA VAL A 915 -18.37 2.21 21.51
C VAL A 915 -17.18 2.89 20.85
N ALA A 916 -16.00 2.80 21.47
CA ALA A 916 -14.82 3.50 20.98
C ALA A 916 -14.06 2.68 19.93
N LYS A 917 -13.42 3.38 18.99
CA LYS A 917 -12.58 2.81 17.94
C LYS A 917 -11.14 2.65 18.44
N GLN A 918 -10.55 1.48 18.16
CA GLN A 918 -9.11 1.29 18.28
C GLN A 918 -8.38 1.89 17.05
N PRO A 919 -7.34 2.71 17.25
CA PRO A 919 -6.44 3.12 16.17
C PRO A 919 -5.85 1.92 15.39
N GLY A 920 -5.58 2.09 14.09
CA GLY A 920 -4.96 1.05 13.25
C GLY A 920 -5.93 -0.01 12.69
N THR A 921 -7.13 -0.13 13.26
CA THR A 921 -8.21 -0.92 12.64
C THR A 921 -8.92 -0.11 11.56
N LEU A 922 -9.65 -0.77 10.66
CA LEU A 922 -10.37 -0.10 9.56
C LEU A 922 -11.82 0.16 9.96
N ALA A 923 -12.80 -0.24 9.14
CA ALA A 923 -14.23 -0.04 9.38
C ALA A 923 -14.90 -1.37 9.77
N ASP A 924 -14.51 -1.93 10.91
CA ASP A 924 -15.09 -3.19 11.40
C ASP A 924 -16.60 -3.00 11.65
N PRO A 925 -17.48 -3.89 11.16
CA PRO A 925 -18.93 -3.77 11.38
C PRO A 925 -19.30 -3.74 12.86
N LEU A 926 -20.29 -2.90 13.20
CA LEU A 926 -20.81 -2.74 14.55
C LEU A 926 -22.34 -2.84 14.55
N LYS A 927 -22.88 -3.68 15.44
CA LYS A 927 -24.30 -3.75 15.74
C LYS A 927 -24.54 -3.45 17.21
N VAL A 928 -25.48 -2.56 17.52
CA VAL A 928 -25.88 -2.27 18.90
C VAL A 928 -27.35 -2.64 19.07
N ILE A 929 -27.66 -3.45 20.09
CA ILE A 929 -29.02 -3.91 20.37
C ILE A 929 -29.36 -3.53 21.80
N VAL A 930 -30.47 -2.82 21.99
CA VAL A 930 -30.97 -2.46 23.32
C VAL A 930 -32.36 -3.03 23.51
N ASN A 931 -32.48 -4.01 24.41
CA ASN A 931 -33.75 -4.61 24.82
C ASN A 931 -34.27 -3.89 26.06
N TYR A 932 -35.56 -3.53 26.07
CA TYR A 932 -36.16 -2.77 27.16
C TYR A 932 -37.54 -3.33 27.58
N PRO A 933 -37.93 -3.20 28.86
CA PRO A 933 -39.17 -3.75 29.38
C PRO A 933 -40.41 -2.97 28.92
N SER A 934 -41.58 -3.61 28.98
CA SER A 934 -42.86 -3.04 28.47
C SER A 934 -43.34 -1.76 29.17
N TYR A 935 -42.86 -1.47 30.38
CA TYR A 935 -43.20 -0.24 31.10
C TYR A 935 -42.41 0.98 30.60
N LEU A 936 -41.37 0.78 29.80
CA LEU A 936 -40.66 1.85 29.11
C LEU A 936 -41.16 1.97 27.67
N SER A 937 -41.19 3.20 27.17
CA SER A 937 -41.40 3.50 25.76
C SER A 937 -40.33 4.43 25.23
N VAL A 938 -39.97 4.26 23.96
CA VAL A 938 -38.95 5.07 23.28
C VAL A 938 -39.62 6.35 22.77
N SER A 939 -39.09 7.50 23.17
CA SER A 939 -39.56 8.83 22.75
C SER A 939 -38.69 9.43 21.64
N ALA A 940 -37.37 9.19 21.70
CA ALA A 940 -36.43 9.59 20.67
C ALA A 940 -35.24 8.60 20.63
N VAL A 941 -34.63 8.50 19.45
CA VAL A 941 -33.36 7.78 19.22
C VAL A 941 -32.47 8.63 18.34
N SER A 942 -31.15 8.46 18.46
CA SER A 942 -30.22 9.01 17.46
C SER A 942 -30.56 8.51 16.05
N SER A 943 -30.28 9.32 15.02
CA SER A 943 -30.79 9.22 13.63
C SER A 943 -30.56 7.90 12.87
N GLN A 944 -29.88 6.93 13.47
CA GLN A 944 -29.51 5.63 12.91
C GLN A 944 -30.26 4.45 13.58
N GLY A 945 -31.14 4.72 14.54
CA GLY A 945 -31.83 3.69 15.33
C GLY A 945 -33.12 3.19 14.67
N ILE A 946 -33.26 1.87 14.57
CA ILE A 946 -34.51 1.20 14.19
C ILE A 946 -35.23 0.80 15.48
N VAL A 947 -36.42 1.35 15.70
CA VAL A 947 -37.25 1.06 16.88
C VAL A 947 -38.27 -0.03 16.52
N SER A 948 -38.18 -1.16 17.20
CA SER A 948 -39.14 -2.27 17.17
C SER A 948 -39.79 -2.44 18.55
N PRO A 949 -40.89 -3.21 18.70
CA PRO A 949 -41.46 -3.46 20.02
C PRO A 949 -40.41 -4.04 20.99
N GLN A 950 -40.11 -3.30 22.06
CA GLN A 950 -39.17 -3.67 23.14
C GLN A 950 -37.70 -3.82 22.73
N VAL A 951 -37.33 -3.42 21.51
CA VAL A 951 -35.96 -3.51 21.00
C VAL A 951 -35.61 -2.28 20.17
N VAL A 952 -34.45 -1.67 20.42
CA VAL A 952 -33.83 -0.69 19.52
C VAL A 952 -32.57 -1.31 18.93
N THR A 953 -32.41 -1.23 17.62
CA THR A 953 -31.20 -1.71 16.93
C THR A 953 -30.52 -0.59 16.16
N PHE A 954 -29.21 -0.47 16.30
CA PHE A 954 -28.35 0.39 15.48
C PHE A 954 -27.41 -0.49 14.65
N GLN A 955 -27.26 -0.16 13.37
CA GLN A 955 -26.26 -0.76 12.47
C GLN A 955 -25.27 0.32 12.04
N SER A 956 -23.98 0.05 12.21
CA SER A 956 -22.89 0.96 11.92
C SER A 956 -21.58 0.21 11.67
N ASP A 957 -20.46 0.91 11.72
CA ASP A 957 -19.09 0.38 11.69
C ASP A 957 -18.20 1.17 12.67
N LEU A 958 -16.98 0.68 12.91
CA LEU A 958 -15.96 1.34 13.73
C LEU A 958 -14.92 2.09 12.90
N SER A 959 -15.33 2.76 11.82
CA SER A 959 -14.46 3.73 11.13
C SER A 959 -14.18 4.98 11.97
N LEU A 960 -15.06 5.34 12.90
CA LEU A 960 -14.86 6.39 13.92
C LEU A 960 -15.40 5.86 15.25
N ASP A 961 -15.16 6.59 16.34
CA ASP A 961 -15.89 6.33 17.59
C ASP A 961 -17.41 6.45 17.36
N ARG A 962 -18.17 5.64 18.09
CA ARG A 962 -19.63 5.58 17.98
C ARG A 962 -20.28 5.91 19.30
N PHE A 963 -21.37 6.67 19.20
CA PHE A 963 -22.17 7.10 20.33
C PHE A 963 -23.64 7.10 19.93
N PHE A 964 -24.44 6.33 20.65
CA PHE A 964 -25.88 6.19 20.40
C PHE A 964 -26.66 6.63 21.63
N THR A 965 -27.83 7.24 21.41
CA THR A 965 -28.73 7.66 22.49
C THR A 965 -30.13 7.13 22.28
N ILE A 966 -30.77 6.74 23.39
CA ILE A 966 -32.17 6.33 23.44
C ILE A 966 -32.83 7.07 24.60
N ASP A 967 -33.90 7.79 24.30
CA ASP A 967 -34.70 8.51 25.27
C ASP A 967 -35.94 7.70 25.63
N PHE A 968 -36.04 7.29 26.89
CA PHE A 968 -37.14 6.52 27.43
C PHE A 968 -38.14 7.39 28.19
N ILE A 969 -39.42 7.00 28.09
CA ILE A 969 -40.51 7.46 28.94
C ILE A 969 -41.04 6.25 29.73
N GLU A 970 -41.07 6.37 31.05
CA GLU A 970 -41.71 5.43 31.97
C GLU A 970 -43.23 5.65 31.99
N ARG A 971 -43.99 4.60 31.67
CA ARG A 971 -45.44 4.63 31.50
C ARG A 971 -46.22 4.50 32.80
#